data_AF-A0A1S1J537-F1
#
_entry.id   AF-A0A1S1J537-F1
#
_cell.length_a   1.000
_cell.length_b   1.000
_cell.length_c   1.000
_cell.angle_alpha   90.00
_cell.angle_beta   90.00
_cell.angle_gamma   90.00
#
_symmetry.space_group_name_H-M   'P 1'
#
loop_
_entity.id
_entity.type
_entity.pdbx_description
1 polymer ?
#
loop_
_entity_poly.entity_id
_entity_poly.type
_entity_poly.pdbx_seq_one_letter_code
_entity_poly.pdbx_strand_id
1 'polypeptide(L)'
;MKKSLKYIDGNSDKFWEINVTGFEFTVTYGKNGTSGTSQTKSFSTDEECLRNAEKLVSEKLKKGYSENGEVSIASKPKTGKAANSAAVLEEYDAIIKAKDIHLMLPFLKENAKGNVEALKKHIKKNKKYWTQYIDLSKEPEFLKKNKTGNNWGSSWGTRGDQKQKEMITLSAIALFDKADINSWDEVLQLLDEADQKSYVLDTLLWAKPNWLETFILDKVKRQDWVSVNYHILRKFEEEGLLQFNPELYALSLAATNEWRAKTKIRKFINTLVNDTKGYQRDIPELFNYETILHNSFFRDNDNQSYDEFQTWSIVYKTLLDEKKMDRSFFIENAIQIQTKEWNNNLKSFFRKRIEEFNATEEELIVFQENIFSFLHNAYPPITSYGIELVKKIYSHPKFKAKSFLEWLEPLMMRGDCKAAIKNALPILEKISKANPKLNNQIASILADVYVISDLTLQEKVSKIILKIGSSKDKVLKEKLSTYVTLMQGNIKSGLSQFLDEDVLMADDAGFEEYQFQPQKELVLTEEVQLPKDWNEILFQFGNFIASEEVLDTEILMNTYIQQRDLFPADYSAQLQPYQKQLNKFYFESVHKNYMKSFLSQKIENINNKLSTRDSHYLKINTLVLIRPLLEKVQQKIESNSKLPLLSFPSHKPYWVAPKVLLERVIAYQKANEEIDSLDLAIAIARMPRENTHEALPLLSEIEGELKALLSYCLGAEDKLTIDSGSLVSKLLATLGKTTKESGILSLWAVAARTFYPDHTFSEFENTYLKQVPFVVSPFQTEFSFKEKWNEWNNYKTHEKERSPSWYELRFELPQYIKTPNYLLYSLDIYKRSNSWDYNINYGGNTFYWHSLTPQNPDALVMTLLNNCVVPDGSKPELKGFLDVLNRPEMRFSDNVLLLFALCFFQEKKDLRLLASETLMNLIEKQTIDIEKFAEKAAFAATGKYGAFSRLTDGIIALKDISPIHNSALLQFFNTFFACLEVSEKLPTNFKKMVENYVDVLIKTNQKPSESVIAFFEQWKDNASLKSLIKQILK
;
A
#
# COMPACT_ATOMS: atom_id res chain seq x y z
N MET A 1 56.19 23.23 13.19
CA MET A 1 55.86 24.32 12.23
C MET A 1 54.52 24.91 12.63
N LYS A 2 54.37 26.22 12.80
CA LYS A 2 53.06 26.87 13.05
C LYS A 2 52.82 27.98 12.05
N LYS A 3 51.65 28.01 11.40
CA LYS A 3 51.30 29.00 10.37
C LYS A 3 49.83 29.40 10.51
N SER A 4 49.57 30.69 10.63
CA SER A 4 48.22 31.27 10.72
C SER A 4 47.94 32.15 9.51
N LEU A 5 46.84 31.91 8.82
CA LEU A 5 46.45 32.63 7.60
C LEU A 5 45.00 33.09 7.70
N LYS A 6 44.69 34.22 7.08
CA LYS A 6 43.37 34.84 7.00
C LYS A 6 42.96 35.04 5.54
N TYR A 7 41.66 35.00 5.27
CA TYR A 7 41.05 35.29 3.97
C TYR A 7 39.91 36.28 4.17
N ILE A 8 40.12 37.52 3.73
CA ILE A 8 39.15 38.61 3.85
C ILE A 8 38.84 39.14 2.45
N ASP A 9 37.62 38.87 1.97
CA ASP A 9 37.14 39.27 0.63
C ASP A 9 35.65 39.61 0.68
N GLY A 10 35.32 40.91 0.69
CA GLY A 10 33.96 41.48 0.63
C GLY A 10 32.95 40.89 1.62
N ASN A 11 32.40 39.72 1.29
CA ASN A 11 31.40 38.98 2.07
C ASN A 11 31.98 37.78 2.88
N SER A 12 33.29 37.54 2.85
CA SER A 12 33.95 36.43 3.56
C SER A 12 35.08 36.93 4.45
N ASP A 13 35.04 36.55 5.73
CA ASP A 13 36.07 36.87 6.73
C ASP A 13 36.42 35.61 7.54
N LYS A 14 37.53 34.94 7.18
CA LYS A 14 37.87 33.59 7.66
C LYS A 14 39.34 33.49 8.09
N PHE A 15 39.61 32.57 9.02
CA PHE A 15 40.97 32.18 9.41
C PHE A 15 41.20 30.68 9.21
N TRP A 16 42.47 30.33 9.04
CA TRP A 16 42.96 28.97 8.92
C TRP A 16 44.36 28.92 9.52
N GLU A 17 44.58 28.03 10.48
CA GLU A 17 45.86 27.82 11.15
C GLU A 17 46.27 26.36 11.05
N ILE A 18 47.57 26.11 11.04
CA ILE A 18 48.14 24.78 11.16
C ILE A 18 49.28 24.80 12.17
N ASN A 19 49.30 23.80 13.05
CA ASN A 19 50.37 23.56 14.01
C ASN A 19 50.86 22.11 13.88
N VAL A 20 52.13 21.94 13.53
CA VAL A 20 52.83 20.66 13.33
C VAL A 20 53.71 20.40 14.54
N THR A 21 53.51 19.26 15.18
CA THR A 21 54.23 18.81 16.38
C THR A 21 54.67 17.35 16.17
N GLY A 22 55.96 17.14 15.90
CA GLY A 22 56.50 15.81 15.56
C GLY A 22 55.83 15.22 14.31
N PHE A 23 55.29 14.00 14.46
CA PHE A 23 54.69 13.22 13.38
C PHE A 23 53.21 13.54 13.14
N GLU A 24 52.65 14.58 13.75
CA GLU A 24 51.26 15.00 13.51
C GLU A 24 51.10 16.51 13.35
N PHE A 25 50.03 16.90 12.67
CA PHE A 25 49.62 18.29 12.60
C PHE A 25 48.14 18.46 12.90
N THR A 26 47.81 19.60 13.50
CA THR A 26 46.44 20.04 13.74
C THR A 26 46.15 21.28 12.88
N VAL A 27 45.05 21.23 12.13
CA VAL A 27 44.53 22.35 11.34
C VAL A 27 43.26 22.89 12.00
N THR A 28 43.22 24.20 12.25
CA THR A 28 42.06 24.89 12.85
C THR A 28 41.55 25.96 11.90
N TYR A 29 40.25 25.99 11.59
CA TYR A 29 39.69 26.99 10.68
C TYR A 29 38.29 27.45 11.06
N GLY A 30 37.94 28.68 10.71
CA GLY A 30 36.68 29.30 11.10
C GLY A 30 36.48 30.70 10.50
N LYS A 31 35.43 31.39 10.94
CA LYS A 31 35.28 32.84 10.68
C LYS A 31 36.18 33.59 11.68
N ASN A 32 36.80 34.70 11.27
CA ASN A 32 37.62 35.50 12.20
C ASN A 32 36.78 35.92 13.42
N GLY A 33 37.32 35.73 14.63
CA GLY A 33 36.62 36.02 15.90
C GLY A 33 35.84 34.85 16.53
N THR A 34 35.80 33.66 15.92
CA THR A 34 35.25 32.45 16.55
C THR A 34 36.36 31.47 16.98
N SER A 35 36.04 30.51 17.85
CA SER A 35 37.00 29.47 18.28
C SER A 35 37.43 28.50 17.16
N GLY A 36 36.75 28.51 16.01
CA GLY A 36 37.04 27.64 14.86
C GLY A 36 36.75 26.14 15.10
N THR A 37 37.02 25.32 14.08
CA THR A 37 36.96 23.86 14.14
C THR A 37 38.35 23.29 13.87
N SER A 38 38.80 22.35 14.71
CA SER A 38 40.13 21.73 14.63
C SER A 38 40.07 20.29 14.15
N GLN A 39 41.04 19.89 13.32
CA GLN A 39 41.23 18.51 12.86
C GLN A 39 42.72 18.14 12.96
N THR A 40 43.03 17.02 13.61
CA THR A 40 44.39 16.49 13.76
C THR A 40 44.63 15.32 12.82
N LYS A 41 45.82 15.25 12.22
CA LYS A 41 46.25 14.15 11.35
C LYS A 41 47.68 13.74 11.67
N SER A 42 47.89 12.46 11.90
CA SER A 42 49.19 11.87 12.28
C SER A 42 49.77 11.04 11.11
N PHE A 43 51.10 10.96 11.04
CA PHE A 43 51.90 10.36 9.96
C PHE A 43 52.99 9.46 10.54
N SER A 44 53.65 8.69 9.68
CA SER A 44 54.66 7.71 10.10
C SER A 44 56.04 8.33 10.38
N THR A 45 56.32 9.52 9.81
CA THR A 45 57.58 10.26 10.01
C THR A 45 57.34 11.76 10.06
N ASP A 46 58.20 12.48 10.78
CA ASP A 46 58.17 13.95 10.87
C ASP A 46 58.33 14.61 9.49
N GLU A 47 59.16 14.04 8.62
CA GLU A 47 59.44 14.56 7.27
C GLU A 47 58.21 14.47 6.35
N GLU A 48 57.45 13.37 6.43
CA GLU A 48 56.20 13.21 5.69
C GLU A 48 55.11 14.14 6.22
N CYS A 49 55.03 14.29 7.54
CA CYS A 49 54.11 15.21 8.20
C CYS A 49 54.36 16.66 7.75
N LEU A 50 55.63 17.09 7.79
CA LEU A 50 56.03 18.44 7.40
C LEU A 50 55.75 18.72 5.92
N ARG A 51 56.06 17.77 5.03
CA ARG A 51 55.82 17.90 3.58
C ARG A 51 54.33 18.05 3.25
N ASN A 52 53.47 17.29 3.93
CA ASN A 52 52.03 17.40 3.78
C ASN A 52 51.48 18.72 4.37
N ALA A 53 52.01 19.16 5.52
CA ALA A 53 51.65 20.44 6.12
C ALA A 53 52.03 21.63 5.22
N GLU A 54 53.24 21.64 4.66
CA GLU A 54 53.71 22.67 3.73
C GLU A 54 52.89 22.71 2.44
N LYS A 55 52.48 21.54 1.93
CA LYS A 55 51.57 21.45 0.79
C LYS A 55 50.23 22.13 1.08
N LEU A 56 49.65 21.88 2.26
CA LEU A 56 48.39 22.53 2.67
C LEU A 56 48.54 24.04 2.81
N VAL A 57 49.65 24.52 3.39
CA VAL A 57 49.93 25.96 3.48
C VAL A 57 50.03 26.57 2.07
N SER A 58 50.76 25.93 1.16
CA SER A 58 50.90 26.40 -0.24
C SER A 58 49.55 26.44 -0.97
N GLU A 59 48.69 25.44 -0.76
CA GLU A 59 47.34 25.41 -1.33
C GLU A 59 46.44 26.54 -0.79
N LYS A 60 46.59 26.90 0.50
CA LYS A 60 45.84 28.01 1.11
C LYS A 60 46.32 29.37 0.62
N LEU A 61 47.64 29.56 0.54
CA LEU A 61 48.24 30.76 -0.06
C LEU A 61 47.78 30.96 -1.51
N LYS A 62 47.72 29.88 -2.32
CA LYS A 62 47.18 29.91 -3.70
C LYS A 62 45.69 30.26 -3.77
N LYS A 63 44.93 29.97 -2.71
CA LYS A 63 43.50 30.31 -2.59
C LYS A 63 43.26 31.73 -2.07
N GLY A 64 44.31 32.55 -1.96
CA GLY A 64 44.22 33.96 -1.55
C GLY A 64 44.27 34.18 -0.04
N TYR A 65 44.56 33.15 0.76
CA TYR A 65 44.80 33.34 2.19
C TYR A 65 46.18 33.98 2.39
N SER A 66 46.31 34.92 3.31
CA SER A 66 47.57 35.61 3.65
C SER A 66 47.68 35.81 5.17
N GLU A 67 48.87 36.10 5.70
CA GLU A 67 49.05 36.27 7.16
C GLU A 67 48.29 37.50 7.70
N ASN A 68 48.11 38.51 6.85
CA ASN A 68 47.52 39.81 7.16
C ASN A 68 46.04 39.91 6.73
N GLY A 69 45.50 38.90 6.01
CA GLY A 69 44.12 38.87 5.54
C GLY A 69 43.85 39.62 4.23
N GLU A 70 44.81 40.41 3.75
CA GLU A 70 44.75 41.07 2.44
C GLU A 70 44.96 40.04 1.31
N VAL A 71 44.01 39.99 0.37
CA VAL A 71 44.07 39.08 -0.79
C VAL A 71 45.08 39.61 -1.80
N SER A 72 46.35 39.25 -1.63
CA SER A 72 47.39 39.50 -2.63
C SER A 72 47.47 38.34 -3.62
N ILE A 73 46.48 38.24 -4.51
CA ILE A 73 46.66 37.44 -5.73
C ILE A 73 47.63 38.21 -6.62
N ALA A 74 48.90 37.80 -6.57
CA ALA A 74 49.93 38.26 -7.49
C ALA A 74 49.45 38.03 -8.92
N SER A 75 49.07 39.14 -9.57
CA SER A 75 48.76 39.18 -11.00
C SER A 75 50.05 38.89 -11.77
N LYS A 76 50.09 37.73 -12.41
CA LYS A 76 51.02 37.38 -13.49
C LYS A 76 50.20 36.88 -14.68
N PRO A 77 50.69 37.09 -15.90
CA PRO A 77 50.17 38.05 -16.86
C PRO A 77 48.90 37.56 -17.56
N LYS A 78 48.11 38.51 -18.09
CA LYS A 78 47.13 38.23 -19.16
C LYS A 78 47.83 37.47 -20.30
N THR A 79 47.66 36.16 -20.34
CA THR A 79 47.65 35.41 -21.59
C THR A 79 46.20 35.18 -21.99
N GLY A 80 45.61 36.18 -22.66
CA GLY A 80 44.59 36.11 -23.73
C GLY A 80 43.31 35.24 -23.66
N LYS A 81 43.11 34.29 -22.74
CA LYS A 81 41.99 33.33 -22.83
C LYS A 81 40.70 33.72 -22.09
N ALA A 82 40.76 34.47 -20.99
CA ALA A 82 39.57 34.76 -20.18
C ALA A 82 38.57 35.74 -20.83
N ALA A 83 39.04 36.63 -21.72
CA ALA A 83 38.15 37.50 -22.50
C ALA A 83 37.39 36.71 -23.58
N ASN A 84 37.95 35.58 -24.05
CA ASN A 84 37.35 34.75 -25.09
C ASN A 84 36.19 33.90 -24.53
N SER A 85 36.33 33.33 -23.32
CA SER A 85 35.25 32.51 -22.75
C SER A 85 33.96 33.29 -22.46
N ALA A 86 34.04 34.55 -21.99
CA ALA A 86 32.86 35.37 -21.74
C ALA A 86 32.10 35.68 -23.05
N ALA A 87 32.83 36.09 -24.10
CA ALA A 87 32.27 36.31 -25.42
C ALA A 87 31.63 35.04 -26.00
N VAL A 88 32.27 33.88 -25.83
CA VAL A 88 31.74 32.56 -26.23
C VAL A 88 30.42 32.24 -25.50
N LEU A 89 30.30 32.54 -24.21
CA LEU A 89 29.04 32.30 -23.47
C LEU A 89 27.92 33.27 -23.88
N GLU A 90 28.26 34.52 -24.20
CA GLU A 90 27.31 35.51 -24.73
C GLU A 90 26.81 35.13 -26.13
N GLU A 91 27.70 34.65 -27.00
CA GLU A 91 27.35 34.14 -28.32
C GLU A 91 26.43 32.91 -28.21
N TYR A 92 26.73 31.98 -27.29
CA TYR A 92 25.85 30.84 -26.99
C TYR A 92 24.44 31.30 -26.59
N ASP A 93 24.34 32.27 -25.66
CA ASP A 93 23.05 32.81 -25.22
C ASP A 93 22.31 33.53 -26.35
N ALA A 94 23.03 34.21 -27.25
CA ALA A 94 22.47 34.84 -28.44
C ALA A 94 21.87 33.79 -29.40
N ILE A 95 22.58 32.69 -29.64
CA ILE A 95 22.11 31.57 -30.47
C ILE A 95 20.84 30.94 -29.86
N ILE A 96 20.82 30.68 -28.54
CA ILE A 96 19.64 30.14 -27.84
C ILE A 96 18.44 31.10 -27.91
N LYS A 97 18.66 32.41 -27.81
CA LYS A 97 17.58 33.41 -27.93
C LYS A 97 17.07 33.54 -29.37
N ALA A 98 17.95 33.42 -30.37
CA ALA A 98 17.61 33.46 -31.79
C ALA A 98 16.84 32.20 -32.26
N LYS A 99 16.96 31.08 -31.53
CA LYS A 99 16.30 29.80 -31.81
C LYS A 99 16.72 29.18 -33.16
N ASP A 100 17.93 29.50 -33.60
CA ASP A 100 18.51 28.94 -34.81
C ASP A 100 19.40 27.74 -34.48
N ILE A 101 18.85 26.54 -34.66
CA ILE A 101 19.54 25.29 -34.33
C ILE A 101 20.72 24.99 -35.27
N HIS A 102 20.72 25.53 -36.48
CA HIS A 102 21.77 25.26 -37.47
C HIS A 102 23.09 25.94 -37.13
N LEU A 103 23.05 27.00 -36.31
CA LEU A 103 24.25 27.68 -35.80
C LEU A 103 24.91 26.93 -34.64
N MET A 104 24.20 26.00 -33.99
CA MET A 104 24.69 25.39 -32.75
C MET A 104 25.93 24.50 -32.96
N LEU A 105 25.89 23.59 -33.93
CA LEU A 105 27.03 22.68 -34.17
C LEU A 105 28.28 23.42 -34.70
N PRO A 106 28.19 24.36 -35.67
CA PRO A 106 29.32 25.20 -36.07
C PRO A 106 29.93 25.97 -34.89
N PHE A 107 29.10 26.59 -34.07
CA PHE A 107 29.54 27.29 -32.86
C PHE A 107 30.30 26.36 -31.91
N LEU A 108 29.77 25.17 -31.63
CA LEU A 108 30.44 24.20 -30.76
C LEU A 108 31.76 23.71 -31.34
N LYS A 109 31.84 23.47 -32.65
CA LYS A 109 33.08 23.06 -33.35
C LYS A 109 34.19 24.10 -33.21
N GLU A 110 33.85 25.37 -33.35
CA GLU A 110 34.81 26.47 -33.27
C GLU A 110 35.22 26.80 -31.83
N ASN A 111 34.25 26.80 -30.91
CA ASN A 111 34.43 27.42 -29.59
C ASN A 111 34.57 26.44 -28.43
N ALA A 112 34.26 25.15 -28.58
CA ALA A 112 34.37 24.19 -27.47
C ALA A 112 35.81 23.96 -27.01
N LYS A 113 36.77 23.96 -27.95
CA LYS A 113 38.18 23.69 -27.66
C LYS A 113 38.77 24.76 -26.74
N GLY A 114 39.00 24.39 -25.49
CA GLY A 114 39.51 25.30 -24.46
C GLY A 114 38.43 26.02 -23.63
N ASN A 115 37.14 25.80 -23.91
CA ASN A 115 36.01 26.37 -23.17
C ASN A 115 35.02 25.32 -22.63
N VAL A 116 35.30 24.01 -22.75
CA VAL A 116 34.37 22.91 -22.40
C VAL A 116 33.73 23.06 -21.01
N GLU A 117 34.52 23.24 -19.95
CA GLU A 117 33.99 23.35 -18.58
C GLU A 117 33.12 24.60 -18.37
N ALA A 118 33.49 25.72 -19.00
CA ALA A 118 32.70 26.95 -18.96
C ALA A 118 31.35 26.73 -19.66
N LEU A 119 31.37 26.12 -20.85
CA LEU A 119 30.17 25.77 -21.60
C LEU A 119 29.30 24.76 -20.85
N LYS A 120 29.86 23.69 -20.27
CA LYS A 120 29.11 22.70 -19.47
C LYS A 120 28.32 23.37 -18.33
N LYS A 121 28.99 24.23 -17.56
CA LYS A 121 28.36 24.98 -16.46
C LYS A 121 27.26 25.91 -16.98
N HIS A 122 27.49 26.56 -18.12
CA HIS A 122 26.54 27.49 -18.72
C HIS A 122 25.34 26.78 -19.35
N ILE A 123 25.52 25.60 -19.95
CA ILE A 123 24.46 24.73 -20.45
C ILE A 123 23.54 24.29 -19.29
N LYS A 124 24.11 23.86 -18.15
CA LYS A 124 23.32 23.54 -16.94
C LYS A 124 22.52 24.73 -16.42
N LYS A 125 23.12 25.93 -16.43
CA LYS A 125 22.43 27.18 -16.08
C LYS A 125 21.27 27.46 -17.03
N ASN A 126 21.50 27.33 -18.34
CA ASN A 126 20.47 27.51 -19.37
C ASN A 126 19.34 26.48 -19.24
N LYS A 127 19.63 25.20 -18.97
CA LYS A 127 18.59 24.20 -18.64
C LYS A 127 17.71 24.68 -17.50
N LYS A 128 18.32 25.07 -16.36
CA LYS A 128 17.56 25.55 -15.19
C LYS A 128 16.73 26.78 -15.52
N TYR A 129 17.27 27.73 -16.27
CA TYR A 129 16.56 28.97 -16.59
C TYR A 129 15.38 28.74 -17.55
N TRP A 130 15.63 28.04 -18.67
CA TRP A 130 14.66 27.89 -19.76
C TRP A 130 13.65 26.77 -19.53
N THR A 131 14.05 25.65 -18.90
CA THR A 131 13.23 24.44 -18.88
C THR A 131 12.62 24.10 -17.53
N GLN A 132 12.94 24.84 -16.46
CA GLN A 132 12.36 24.58 -15.13
C GLN A 132 10.90 25.04 -15.07
N TYR A 133 10.02 24.16 -14.58
CA TYR A 133 8.60 24.47 -14.36
C TYR A 133 8.43 25.29 -13.08
N ILE A 134 7.96 26.53 -13.21
CA ILE A 134 7.87 27.52 -12.13
C ILE A 134 6.59 28.35 -12.24
N ASP A 135 6.23 29.05 -11.17
CA ASP A 135 5.21 30.10 -11.22
C ASP A 135 5.75 31.32 -11.99
N LEU A 136 5.10 31.63 -13.11
CA LEU A 136 5.40 32.74 -14.01
C LEU A 136 4.49 33.95 -13.76
N SER A 137 3.76 33.98 -12.64
CA SER A 137 2.89 35.12 -12.25
C SER A 137 3.61 36.47 -12.25
N LYS A 138 4.93 36.49 -12.04
CA LYS A 138 5.79 37.68 -12.05
C LYS A 138 6.57 37.91 -13.35
N GLU A 139 6.42 37.02 -14.34
CA GLU A 139 7.15 37.07 -15.61
C GLU A 139 6.16 36.89 -16.79
N PRO A 140 5.26 37.87 -17.01
CA PRO A 140 4.15 37.74 -17.94
C PRO A 140 4.58 37.52 -19.40
N GLU A 141 5.80 37.91 -19.78
CA GLU A 141 6.39 37.67 -21.09
C GLU A 141 6.55 36.18 -21.44
N PHE A 142 6.59 35.29 -20.44
CA PHE A 142 6.70 33.84 -20.64
C PHE A 142 5.37 33.10 -20.49
N LEU A 143 4.27 33.79 -20.14
CA LEU A 143 2.95 33.16 -20.01
C LEU A 143 2.40 32.79 -21.39
N LYS A 144 2.20 31.49 -21.62
CA LYS A 144 1.54 30.98 -22.84
C LYS A 144 0.05 31.30 -22.76
N LYS A 145 -0.44 32.25 -23.57
CA LYS A 145 -1.88 32.49 -23.73
C LYS A 145 -2.56 31.21 -24.23
N ASN A 146 -3.52 30.68 -23.46
CA ASN A 146 -4.33 29.53 -23.89
C ASN A 146 -5.11 29.85 -25.17
N LYS A 147 -5.17 28.92 -26.12
CA LYS A 147 -5.93 29.03 -27.39
C LYS A 147 -7.46 29.06 -27.20
N THR A 148 -7.98 28.99 -25.97
CA THR A 148 -9.41 28.83 -25.67
C THR A 148 -10.07 30.05 -25.02
N GLY A 149 -9.43 31.22 -24.98
CA GLY A 149 -10.09 32.49 -24.60
C GLY A 149 -10.62 32.59 -23.17
N ASN A 150 -10.41 31.58 -22.32
CA ASN A 150 -10.85 31.57 -20.94
C ASN A 150 -9.65 31.80 -19.99
N ASN A 151 -9.83 32.68 -19.00
CA ASN A 151 -8.81 33.10 -18.01
C ASN A 151 -8.39 32.03 -16.98
N TRP A 152 -8.67 30.74 -17.22
CA TRP A 152 -8.25 29.63 -16.37
C TRP A 152 -6.83 29.13 -16.71
N GLY A 153 -5.94 30.04 -17.09
CA GLY A 153 -4.54 29.70 -17.34
C GLY A 153 -3.82 29.50 -16.01
N SER A 154 -3.23 28.31 -15.80
CA SER A 154 -2.30 28.10 -14.70
C SER A 154 -1.16 29.12 -14.80
N SER A 155 -0.85 29.83 -13.72
CA SER A 155 0.31 30.73 -13.68
C SER A 155 1.64 29.97 -13.77
N TRP A 156 1.61 28.63 -13.75
CA TRP A 156 2.79 27.78 -13.83
C TRP A 156 3.16 27.40 -15.27
N GLY A 157 4.46 27.47 -15.59
CA GLY A 157 4.98 27.16 -16.92
C GLY A 157 6.52 27.10 -16.99
N THR A 158 7.05 27.09 -18.21
CA THR A 158 8.50 27.14 -18.51
C THR A 158 8.80 28.38 -19.36
N ARG A 159 9.99 28.97 -19.21
CA ARG A 159 10.40 30.17 -19.99
C ARG A 159 10.70 29.86 -21.45
N GLY A 160 11.26 28.68 -21.71
CA GLY A 160 11.72 28.25 -23.03
C GLY A 160 10.64 27.55 -23.85
N ASP A 161 10.78 27.61 -25.17
CA ASP A 161 10.03 26.75 -26.08
C ASP A 161 10.77 25.46 -26.44
N GLN A 162 10.14 24.64 -27.28
CA GLN A 162 10.68 23.35 -27.69
C GLN A 162 12.02 23.48 -28.44
N LYS A 163 12.20 24.51 -29.29
CA LYS A 163 13.45 24.70 -30.03
C LYS A 163 14.61 25.01 -29.08
N GLN A 164 14.38 25.89 -28.11
CA GLN A 164 15.40 26.25 -27.13
C GLN A 164 15.79 25.05 -26.26
N LYS A 165 14.80 24.26 -25.82
CA LYS A 165 15.05 23.01 -25.10
C LYS A 165 15.93 22.07 -25.94
N GLU A 166 15.59 21.86 -27.21
CA GLU A 166 16.36 20.99 -28.11
C GLU A 166 17.81 21.47 -28.31
N MET A 167 18.02 22.77 -28.51
CA MET A 167 19.36 23.34 -28.68
C MET A 167 20.24 23.16 -27.43
N ILE A 168 19.65 23.33 -26.23
CA ILE A 168 20.34 23.12 -24.96
C ILE A 168 20.69 21.64 -24.77
N THR A 169 19.74 20.73 -25.06
CA THR A 169 19.99 19.28 -24.95
C THR A 169 21.01 18.80 -26.00
N LEU A 170 20.98 19.31 -27.24
CA LEU A 170 21.98 19.00 -28.27
C LEU A 170 23.40 19.42 -27.85
N SER A 171 23.51 20.60 -27.21
CA SER A 171 24.78 21.07 -26.65
C SER A 171 25.28 20.18 -25.51
N ALA A 172 24.37 19.67 -24.69
CA ALA A 172 24.69 18.68 -23.65
C ALA A 172 25.18 17.36 -24.26
N ILE A 173 24.49 16.83 -25.28
CA ILE A 173 24.92 15.62 -26.02
C ILE A 173 26.34 15.79 -26.56
N ALA A 174 26.66 16.98 -27.07
CA ALA A 174 27.94 17.23 -27.70
C ALA A 174 29.13 17.32 -26.72
N LEU A 175 28.91 17.83 -25.50
CA LEU A 175 30.00 18.21 -24.59
C LEU A 175 30.03 17.45 -23.26
N PHE A 176 28.94 16.81 -22.85
CA PHE A 176 28.83 16.20 -21.52
C PHE A 176 29.49 14.82 -21.49
N ASP A 177 29.98 14.44 -20.31
CA ASP A 177 30.36 13.06 -20.02
C ASP A 177 29.19 12.27 -19.42
N LYS A 178 29.43 10.99 -19.11
CA LYS A 178 28.41 10.11 -18.53
C LYS A 178 27.81 10.66 -17.24
N ALA A 179 28.63 11.23 -16.35
CA ALA A 179 28.16 11.70 -15.05
C ALA A 179 27.26 12.94 -15.21
N ASP A 180 27.62 13.82 -16.13
CA ASP A 180 26.89 15.04 -16.41
C ASP A 180 25.56 14.79 -17.15
N ILE A 181 25.53 13.86 -18.11
CA ILE A 181 24.37 13.63 -18.98
C ILE A 181 23.29 12.75 -18.33
N ASN A 182 23.62 11.95 -17.32
CA ASN A 182 22.69 10.97 -16.76
C ASN A 182 21.38 11.59 -16.19
N SER A 183 21.40 12.86 -15.77
CA SER A 183 20.21 13.57 -15.29
C SER A 183 19.40 14.28 -16.40
N TRP A 184 19.62 13.93 -17.66
CA TRP A 184 19.00 14.57 -18.83
C TRP A 184 18.14 13.57 -19.61
N ASP A 185 16.94 13.29 -19.12
CA ASP A 185 16.02 12.31 -19.74
C ASP A 185 15.58 12.71 -21.17
N GLU A 186 15.56 14.01 -21.44
CA GLU A 186 15.17 14.58 -22.75
C GLU A 186 16.13 14.23 -23.90
N VAL A 187 17.34 13.78 -23.58
CA VAL A 187 18.33 13.30 -24.56
C VAL A 187 17.78 12.14 -25.38
N LEU A 188 17.04 11.21 -24.75
CA LEU A 188 16.53 10.02 -25.42
C LEU A 188 15.61 10.35 -26.59
N GLN A 189 14.75 11.36 -26.40
CA GLN A 189 13.84 11.80 -27.47
C GLN A 189 14.63 12.31 -28.68
N LEU A 190 15.68 13.11 -28.46
CA LEU A 190 16.51 13.61 -29.56
C LEU A 190 17.29 12.49 -30.24
N LEU A 191 17.83 11.54 -29.49
CA LEU A 191 18.53 10.37 -30.04
C LEU A 191 17.59 9.55 -30.95
N ASP A 192 16.34 9.33 -30.52
CA ASP A 192 15.34 8.59 -31.27
C ASP A 192 14.88 9.31 -32.55
N GLU A 193 15.04 10.63 -32.61
CA GLU A 193 14.68 11.45 -33.77
C GLU A 193 15.87 11.68 -34.74
N ALA A 194 16.99 10.99 -34.57
CA ALA A 194 18.21 11.20 -35.37
C ALA A 194 18.03 11.03 -36.89
N ASP A 195 17.05 10.24 -37.34
CA ASP A 195 16.70 10.11 -38.76
C ASP A 195 15.87 11.26 -39.31
N GLN A 196 15.11 11.94 -38.45
CA GLN A 196 14.29 13.10 -38.81
C GLN A 196 15.05 14.42 -38.66
N LYS A 197 16.05 14.43 -37.77
CA LYS A 197 16.82 15.60 -37.36
C LYS A 197 18.31 15.36 -37.61
N SER A 198 18.75 15.63 -38.83
CA SER A 198 20.15 15.37 -39.27
C SER A 198 21.19 16.01 -38.34
N TYR A 199 20.89 17.17 -37.76
CA TYR A 199 21.78 17.86 -36.82
C TYR A 199 22.09 17.06 -35.55
N VAL A 200 21.24 16.11 -35.14
CA VAL A 200 21.53 15.20 -34.02
C VAL A 200 22.65 14.25 -34.41
N LEU A 201 22.51 13.59 -35.57
CA LEU A 201 23.52 12.66 -36.08
C LEU A 201 24.84 13.37 -36.37
N ASP A 202 24.80 14.55 -37.00
CA ASP A 202 25.99 15.37 -37.27
C ASP A 202 26.74 15.74 -35.98
N THR A 203 25.99 16.00 -34.91
CA THR A 203 26.55 16.30 -33.58
C THR A 203 27.19 15.05 -32.96
N LEU A 204 26.53 13.89 -33.03
CA LEU A 204 27.06 12.63 -32.53
C LEU A 204 28.33 12.20 -33.28
N LEU A 205 28.36 12.32 -34.61
CA LEU A 205 29.50 12.01 -35.45
C LEU A 205 30.71 12.89 -35.15
N TRP A 206 30.48 14.15 -34.79
CA TRP A 206 31.52 15.06 -34.34
C TRP A 206 32.00 14.76 -32.91
N ALA A 207 31.07 14.63 -31.97
CA ALA A 207 31.37 14.53 -30.53
C ALA A 207 31.87 13.13 -30.11
N LYS A 208 31.39 12.07 -30.79
CA LYS A 208 31.66 10.64 -30.50
C LYS A 208 31.58 10.30 -29.00
N PRO A 209 30.41 10.51 -28.36
CA PRO A 209 30.27 10.30 -26.93
C PRO A 209 30.45 8.82 -26.56
N ASN A 210 31.36 8.53 -25.62
CA ASN A 210 31.61 7.17 -25.12
C ASN A 210 30.57 6.65 -24.12
N TRP A 211 29.59 7.48 -23.77
CA TRP A 211 28.55 7.15 -22.78
C TRP A 211 27.25 6.67 -23.42
N LEU A 212 27.08 6.82 -24.75
CA LEU A 212 25.82 6.65 -25.47
C LEU A 212 25.14 5.31 -25.18
N GLU A 213 25.86 4.21 -25.38
CA GLU A 213 25.37 2.84 -25.14
C GLU A 213 24.86 2.66 -23.71
N THR A 214 25.73 2.93 -22.72
CA THR A 214 25.37 2.72 -21.30
C THR A 214 24.27 3.66 -20.83
N PHE A 215 24.19 4.88 -21.38
CA PHE A 215 23.12 5.82 -21.09
C PHE A 215 21.78 5.31 -21.60
N ILE A 216 21.69 4.83 -22.85
CA ILE A 216 20.43 4.32 -23.40
C ILE A 216 20.00 3.09 -22.60
N LEU A 217 20.91 2.14 -22.33
CA LEU A 217 20.59 0.94 -21.55
C LEU A 217 20.09 1.28 -20.14
N ASP A 218 20.78 2.17 -19.41
CA ASP A 218 20.39 2.60 -18.07
C ASP A 218 18.99 3.23 -18.06
N LYS A 219 18.58 3.89 -19.16
CA LYS A 219 17.27 4.54 -19.28
C LYS A 219 16.17 3.56 -19.63
N VAL A 220 16.40 2.69 -20.60
CA VAL A 220 15.44 1.65 -20.99
C VAL A 220 15.11 0.73 -19.80
N LYS A 221 16.11 0.37 -18.98
CA LYS A 221 15.90 -0.47 -17.79
C LYS A 221 15.13 0.22 -16.65
N ARG A 222 15.12 1.56 -16.61
CA ARG A 222 14.37 2.31 -15.59
C ARG A 222 12.92 2.56 -15.98
N GLN A 223 12.62 2.55 -17.28
CA GLN A 223 11.35 3.02 -17.82
C GLN A 223 10.96 2.25 -19.10
N ASP A 224 10.08 1.25 -18.97
CA ASP A 224 9.66 0.37 -20.09
C ASP A 224 9.01 1.12 -21.28
N TRP A 225 8.40 2.26 -21.00
CA TRP A 225 7.78 3.15 -21.99
C TRP A 225 8.76 4.08 -22.73
N VAL A 226 10.04 4.11 -22.36
CA VAL A 226 11.07 4.97 -22.98
C VAL A 226 12.17 4.10 -23.59
N SER A 227 12.39 4.22 -24.90
CA SER A 227 13.46 3.51 -25.63
C SER A 227 13.83 4.24 -26.92
N VAL A 228 14.98 3.89 -27.48
CA VAL A 228 15.42 4.30 -28.83
C VAL A 228 15.02 3.20 -29.81
N ASN A 229 14.44 3.57 -30.94
CA ASN A 229 13.99 2.65 -31.96
C ASN A 229 15.13 1.75 -32.45
N TYR A 230 14.85 0.46 -32.64
CA TYR A 230 15.84 -0.55 -33.03
C TYR A 230 16.64 -0.18 -34.30
N HIS A 231 16.00 0.40 -35.31
CA HIS A 231 16.69 0.83 -36.54
C HIS A 231 17.69 1.98 -36.29
N ILE A 232 17.42 2.86 -35.33
CA ILE A 232 18.34 3.94 -34.94
C ILE A 232 19.57 3.36 -34.26
N LEU A 233 19.40 2.36 -33.39
CA LEU A 233 20.54 1.66 -32.78
C LEU A 233 21.43 0.99 -33.83
N ARG A 234 20.82 0.32 -34.82
CA ARG A 234 21.55 -0.29 -35.95
C ARG A 234 22.29 0.76 -36.78
N LYS A 235 21.68 1.92 -37.01
CA LYS A 235 22.35 3.04 -37.70
C LYS A 235 23.52 3.60 -36.88
N PHE A 236 23.37 3.77 -35.57
CA PHE A 236 24.48 4.21 -34.71
C PHE A 236 25.62 3.19 -34.69
N GLU A 237 25.32 1.89 -34.76
CA GLU A 237 26.33 0.83 -34.91
C GLU A 237 27.05 0.92 -36.27
N GLU A 238 26.33 1.11 -37.36
CA GLU A 238 26.88 1.25 -38.71
C GLU A 238 27.80 2.47 -38.84
N GLU A 239 27.45 3.58 -38.18
CA GLU A 239 28.25 4.80 -38.11
C GLU A 239 29.40 4.73 -37.08
N GLY A 240 29.56 3.60 -36.37
CA GLY A 240 30.60 3.40 -35.37
C GLY A 240 30.44 4.24 -34.09
N LEU A 241 29.21 4.71 -33.81
CA LEU A 241 28.85 5.49 -32.62
C LEU A 241 28.50 4.61 -31.42
N LEU A 242 28.12 3.36 -31.66
CA LEU A 242 27.64 2.42 -30.64
C LEU A 242 28.20 1.01 -30.88
N GLN A 243 28.59 0.31 -29.82
CA GLN A 243 28.97 -1.11 -29.90
C GLN A 243 27.75 -2.00 -29.67
N PHE A 244 27.75 -3.19 -30.28
CA PHE A 244 26.67 -4.14 -30.08
C PHE A 244 26.58 -4.57 -28.62
N ASN A 245 25.44 -4.27 -28.00
CA ASN A 245 25.10 -4.66 -26.65
C ASN A 245 23.86 -5.59 -26.68
N PRO A 246 24.01 -6.89 -26.38
CA PRO A 246 22.92 -7.87 -26.53
C PRO A 246 21.63 -7.49 -25.81
N GLU A 247 21.72 -6.99 -24.57
CA GLU A 247 20.56 -6.60 -23.76
C GLU A 247 19.83 -5.41 -24.37
N LEU A 248 20.57 -4.35 -24.73
CA LEU A 248 19.98 -3.14 -25.31
C LEU A 248 19.25 -3.43 -26.63
N TYR A 249 19.85 -4.29 -27.47
CA TYR A 249 19.28 -4.66 -28.75
C TYR A 249 18.03 -5.52 -28.57
N ALA A 250 18.05 -6.50 -27.67
CA ALA A 250 16.89 -7.32 -27.35
C ALA A 250 15.71 -6.47 -26.84
N LEU A 251 15.95 -5.57 -25.89
CA LEU A 251 14.94 -4.69 -25.32
C LEU A 251 14.32 -3.76 -26.37
N SER A 252 15.16 -3.14 -27.21
CA SER A 252 14.70 -2.18 -28.22
C SER A 252 13.99 -2.85 -29.39
N LEU A 253 14.49 -4.02 -29.82
CA LEU A 253 13.89 -4.83 -30.87
C LEU A 253 12.48 -5.28 -30.45
N ALA A 254 12.35 -5.89 -29.26
CA ALA A 254 11.09 -6.37 -28.71
C ALA A 254 10.02 -5.27 -28.57
N ALA A 255 10.44 -4.03 -28.33
CA ALA A 255 9.56 -2.90 -28.06
C ALA A 255 9.09 -2.15 -29.32
N THR A 256 9.44 -2.63 -30.51
CA THR A 256 9.06 -2.01 -31.79
C THR A 256 7.55 -2.09 -32.03
N ASN A 257 6.91 -0.95 -32.30
CA ASN A 257 5.48 -0.87 -32.63
C ASN A 257 5.19 0.25 -33.67
N GLU A 258 3.96 0.34 -34.20
CA GLU A 258 3.62 1.28 -35.28
C GLU A 258 3.81 2.74 -34.87
N TRP A 259 3.46 3.07 -33.62
CA TRP A 259 3.54 4.43 -33.10
C TRP A 259 5.00 4.87 -32.94
N ARG A 260 5.86 4.01 -32.38
CA ARG A 260 7.28 4.31 -32.16
C ARG A 260 8.09 4.32 -33.45
N ALA A 261 7.99 3.27 -34.24
CA ALA A 261 8.83 3.09 -35.43
C ALA A 261 8.27 3.80 -36.68
N LYS A 262 7.09 4.43 -36.56
CA LYS A 262 6.39 5.12 -37.66
C LYS A 262 6.28 4.27 -38.94
N THR A 263 6.21 2.94 -38.78
CA THR A 263 6.11 1.96 -39.86
C THR A 263 5.04 0.93 -39.54
N LYS A 264 4.37 0.43 -40.57
CA LYS A 264 3.40 -0.67 -40.41
C LYS A 264 4.08 -1.93 -39.94
N ILE A 265 3.46 -2.66 -39.00
CA ILE A 265 4.07 -3.87 -38.42
C ILE A 265 4.35 -4.93 -39.49
N ARG A 266 3.47 -5.11 -40.47
CA ARG A 266 3.75 -6.05 -41.58
C ARG A 266 5.03 -5.72 -42.34
N LYS A 267 5.29 -4.43 -42.58
CA LYS A 267 6.54 -3.97 -43.21
C LYS A 267 7.75 -4.23 -42.32
N PHE A 268 7.61 -3.97 -41.01
CA PHE A 268 8.65 -4.28 -40.03
C PHE A 268 8.97 -5.77 -39.99
N ILE A 269 7.96 -6.65 -39.85
CA ILE A 269 8.12 -8.11 -39.87
C ILE A 269 8.85 -8.54 -41.16
N ASN A 270 8.37 -8.10 -42.33
CA ASN A 270 8.97 -8.48 -43.60
C ASN A 270 10.44 -8.01 -43.74
N THR A 271 10.77 -6.85 -43.18
CA THR A 271 12.15 -6.36 -43.15
C THR A 271 13.02 -7.22 -42.24
N LEU A 272 12.52 -7.51 -41.03
CA LEU A 272 13.26 -8.24 -39.99
C LEU A 272 13.55 -9.69 -40.40
N VAL A 273 12.57 -10.41 -40.97
CA VAL A 273 12.78 -11.81 -41.40
C VAL A 273 13.69 -11.95 -42.62
N ASN A 274 14.00 -10.85 -43.31
CA ASN A 274 14.91 -10.80 -44.45
C ASN A 274 16.25 -10.11 -44.11
N ASP A 275 16.43 -9.58 -42.90
CA ASP A 275 17.72 -9.07 -42.41
C ASP A 275 18.55 -10.21 -41.79
N THR A 276 19.54 -10.72 -42.54
CA THR A 276 20.45 -11.77 -42.07
C THR A 276 21.10 -11.47 -40.74
N LYS A 277 21.55 -10.23 -40.52
CA LYS A 277 22.17 -9.85 -39.26
C LYS A 277 21.13 -9.83 -38.13
N GLY A 278 19.92 -9.34 -38.42
CA GLY A 278 18.79 -9.33 -37.49
C GLY A 278 18.42 -10.73 -36.99
N TYR A 279 18.12 -11.67 -37.88
CA TYR A 279 17.65 -13.00 -37.46
C TYR A 279 18.76 -13.96 -36.97
N GLN A 280 20.02 -13.78 -37.38
CA GLN A 280 21.13 -14.62 -36.90
C GLN A 280 21.76 -14.12 -35.59
N ARG A 281 21.71 -12.81 -35.31
CA ARG A 281 22.36 -12.20 -34.15
C ARG A 281 21.38 -11.59 -33.16
N ASP A 282 20.45 -10.75 -33.60
CA ASP A 282 19.66 -9.90 -32.69
C ASP A 282 18.43 -10.62 -32.13
N ILE A 283 17.73 -11.42 -32.94
CA ILE A 283 16.56 -12.20 -32.49
C ILE A 283 16.92 -13.27 -31.44
N PRO A 284 18.02 -14.03 -31.55
CA PRO A 284 18.43 -14.97 -30.51
C PRO A 284 18.57 -14.35 -29.11
N GLU A 285 18.94 -13.07 -29.01
CA GLU A 285 19.06 -12.38 -27.71
C GLU A 285 17.72 -12.19 -26.99
N LEU A 286 16.59 -12.29 -27.70
CA LEU A 286 15.26 -12.27 -27.09
C LEU A 286 15.00 -13.48 -26.17
N PHE A 287 15.80 -14.54 -26.29
CA PHE A 287 15.76 -15.69 -25.38
C PHE A 287 16.68 -15.52 -24.16
N ASN A 288 17.59 -14.55 -24.17
CA ASN A 288 18.58 -14.29 -23.11
C ASN A 288 18.15 -13.19 -22.14
N TYR A 289 17.30 -12.27 -22.56
CA TYR A 289 16.86 -11.12 -21.78
C TYR A 289 15.33 -11.06 -21.62
N GLU A 290 14.88 -10.56 -20.47
CA GLU A 290 13.46 -10.34 -20.22
C GLU A 290 12.98 -9.14 -21.05
N THR A 291 11.98 -9.35 -21.92
CA THR A 291 11.48 -8.31 -22.83
C THR A 291 9.95 -8.19 -22.83
N ILE A 292 9.44 -7.14 -23.48
CA ILE A 292 8.00 -6.87 -23.60
C ILE A 292 7.37 -7.45 -24.88
N LEU A 293 8.04 -8.39 -25.57
CA LEU A 293 7.60 -8.89 -26.87
C LEU A 293 6.19 -9.50 -26.88
N HIS A 294 5.72 -9.97 -25.71
CA HIS A 294 4.40 -10.56 -25.54
C HIS A 294 3.27 -9.53 -25.66
N ASN A 295 3.59 -8.23 -25.52
CA ASN A 295 2.64 -7.12 -25.63
C ASN A 295 2.54 -6.56 -27.06
N SER A 296 3.27 -7.12 -28.04
CA SER A 296 3.32 -6.59 -29.40
C SER A 296 2.22 -7.16 -30.28
N PHE A 297 1.13 -6.41 -30.44
CA PHE A 297 0.02 -6.75 -31.33
C PHE A 297 -0.24 -5.68 -32.40
N PHE A 298 -0.91 -6.08 -33.48
CA PHE A 298 -1.37 -5.16 -34.52
C PHE A 298 -2.66 -5.63 -35.19
N ARG A 299 -3.25 -4.71 -35.94
CA ARG A 299 -4.40 -4.94 -36.84
C ARG A 299 -4.07 -4.40 -38.23
N ASP A 300 -4.66 -5.00 -39.27
CA ASP A 300 -4.47 -4.51 -40.64
C ASP A 300 -5.42 -3.37 -40.99
N ASN A 301 -6.60 -3.35 -40.38
CA ASN A 301 -7.62 -2.33 -40.61
C ASN A 301 -8.46 -2.09 -39.34
N ASP A 302 -9.21 -0.99 -39.34
CA ASP A 302 -9.95 -0.53 -38.16
C ASP A 302 -11.16 -1.40 -37.80
N ASN A 303 -11.59 -2.30 -38.69
CA ASN A 303 -12.69 -3.23 -38.43
C ASN A 303 -12.25 -4.42 -37.55
N GLN A 304 -10.94 -4.70 -37.49
CA GLN A 304 -10.36 -5.76 -36.65
C GLN A 304 -10.14 -5.29 -35.21
N SER A 305 -10.01 -6.26 -34.29
CA SER A 305 -9.59 -5.99 -32.91
C SER A 305 -8.14 -5.48 -32.90
N TYR A 306 -7.77 -4.66 -31.91
CA TYR A 306 -6.42 -4.08 -31.84
C TYR A 306 -5.33 -5.16 -31.67
N ASP A 307 -5.72 -6.30 -31.11
CA ASP A 307 -4.91 -7.46 -30.77
C ASP A 307 -5.09 -8.64 -31.74
N GLU A 308 -5.66 -8.40 -32.92
CA GLU A 308 -5.95 -9.42 -33.94
C GLU A 308 -4.72 -10.29 -34.28
N PHE A 309 -3.55 -9.66 -34.45
CA PHE A 309 -2.30 -10.35 -34.78
C PHE A 309 -1.23 -10.13 -33.73
N GLN A 310 -0.58 -11.21 -33.30
CA GLN A 310 0.59 -11.14 -32.43
C GLN A 310 1.87 -11.10 -33.28
N THR A 311 2.66 -10.03 -33.14
CA THR A 311 3.82 -9.71 -33.99
C THR A 311 4.89 -10.80 -33.98
N TRP A 312 5.36 -11.16 -32.80
CA TRP A 312 6.47 -12.09 -32.60
C TRP A 312 6.07 -13.55 -32.86
N SER A 313 4.80 -13.90 -32.72
CA SER A 313 4.24 -15.18 -33.14
C SER A 313 4.43 -15.37 -34.64
N ILE A 314 4.14 -14.34 -35.43
CA ILE A 314 4.34 -14.36 -36.88
C ILE A 314 5.84 -14.42 -37.21
N VAL A 315 6.68 -13.59 -36.57
CA VAL A 315 8.13 -13.60 -36.80
C VAL A 315 8.74 -14.98 -36.56
N TYR A 316 8.52 -15.59 -35.39
CA TYR A 316 9.08 -16.91 -35.09
C TYR A 316 8.56 -17.99 -36.03
N LYS A 317 7.25 -17.97 -36.34
CA LYS A 317 6.65 -18.90 -37.30
C LYS A 317 7.32 -18.80 -38.68
N THR A 318 7.43 -17.59 -39.23
CA THR A 318 8.07 -17.36 -40.53
C THR A 318 9.54 -17.81 -40.54
N LEU A 319 10.30 -17.51 -39.49
CA LEU A 319 11.72 -17.92 -39.40
C LEU A 319 11.89 -19.44 -39.35
N LEU A 320 11.00 -20.15 -38.65
CA LEU A 320 11.03 -21.61 -38.56
C LEU A 320 10.57 -22.25 -39.88
N ASP A 321 9.48 -21.76 -40.47
CA ASP A 321 8.93 -22.27 -41.73
C ASP A 321 9.94 -22.10 -42.89
N GLU A 322 10.64 -20.96 -42.92
CA GLU A 322 11.69 -20.67 -43.93
C GLU A 322 13.06 -21.25 -43.57
N LYS A 323 13.19 -22.01 -42.48
CA LYS A 323 14.46 -22.61 -41.99
C LYS A 323 15.58 -21.60 -41.75
N LYS A 324 15.22 -20.37 -41.38
CA LYS A 324 16.14 -19.29 -40.99
C LYS A 324 16.49 -19.33 -39.48
N MET A 325 15.74 -20.10 -38.69
CA MET A 325 16.01 -20.39 -37.30
C MET A 325 15.99 -21.92 -37.07
N ASP A 326 16.95 -22.42 -36.29
CA ASP A 326 16.97 -23.84 -35.91
C ASP A 326 15.81 -24.16 -34.96
N ARG A 327 15.10 -25.25 -35.25
CA ARG A 327 13.90 -25.62 -34.50
C ARG A 327 14.24 -26.18 -33.12
N SER A 328 15.34 -26.92 -32.99
CA SER A 328 15.80 -27.43 -31.70
C SER A 328 16.23 -26.29 -30.79
N PHE A 329 16.93 -25.29 -31.32
CA PHE A 329 17.28 -24.05 -30.62
C PHE A 329 16.04 -23.34 -30.06
N PHE A 330 14.98 -23.17 -30.87
CA PHE A 330 13.75 -22.53 -30.40
C PHE A 330 13.09 -23.30 -29.25
N ILE A 331 12.90 -24.61 -29.41
CA ILE A 331 12.21 -25.46 -28.43
C ILE A 331 12.99 -25.49 -27.11
N GLU A 332 14.32 -25.69 -27.17
CA GLU A 332 15.19 -25.70 -26.01
C GLU A 332 15.06 -24.41 -25.21
N ASN A 333 15.23 -23.25 -25.87
CA ASN A 333 15.21 -21.96 -25.20
C ASN A 333 13.81 -21.61 -24.68
N ALA A 334 12.75 -21.95 -25.40
CA ALA A 334 11.37 -21.73 -24.95
C ALA A 334 11.04 -22.56 -23.69
N ILE A 335 11.59 -23.78 -23.56
CA ILE A 335 11.50 -24.61 -22.35
C ILE A 335 12.31 -23.98 -21.22
N GLN A 336 13.57 -23.61 -21.47
CA GLN A 336 14.45 -23.02 -20.44
C GLN A 336 13.91 -21.70 -19.88
N ILE A 337 13.21 -20.89 -20.68
CA ILE A 337 12.60 -19.63 -20.23
C ILE A 337 11.57 -19.83 -19.11
N GLN A 338 10.90 -21.00 -19.05
CA GLN A 338 9.86 -21.22 -18.05
C GLN A 338 10.41 -21.18 -16.61
N THR A 339 11.69 -21.50 -16.40
CA THR A 339 12.33 -21.48 -15.08
C THR A 339 13.14 -20.21 -14.80
N LYS A 340 13.25 -19.27 -15.74
CA LYS A 340 13.90 -17.98 -15.50
C LYS A 340 13.03 -17.10 -14.59
N GLU A 341 13.64 -16.19 -13.84
CA GLU A 341 12.92 -15.21 -13.00
C GLU A 341 12.40 -14.03 -13.85
N TRP A 342 11.52 -14.33 -14.80
CA TRP A 342 10.90 -13.38 -15.73
C TRP A 342 9.38 -13.26 -15.54
N ASN A 343 8.80 -12.22 -16.13
CA ASN A 343 7.38 -11.94 -16.24
C ASN A 343 6.59 -13.15 -16.76
N ASN A 344 5.54 -13.51 -16.03
CA ASN A 344 4.71 -14.69 -16.34
C ASN A 344 4.00 -14.61 -17.71
N ASN A 345 3.66 -13.42 -18.20
CA ASN A 345 3.06 -13.24 -19.52
C ASN A 345 4.06 -13.54 -20.64
N LEU A 346 5.34 -13.18 -20.45
CA LEU A 346 6.39 -13.53 -21.40
C LEU A 346 6.63 -15.05 -21.45
N LYS A 347 6.69 -15.69 -20.29
CA LYS A 347 6.78 -17.16 -20.19
C LYS A 347 5.60 -17.85 -20.88
N SER A 348 4.39 -17.35 -20.63
CA SER A 348 3.14 -17.81 -21.26
C SER A 348 3.18 -17.65 -22.79
N PHE A 349 3.75 -16.55 -23.30
CA PHE A 349 3.93 -16.33 -24.73
C PHE A 349 4.74 -17.46 -25.38
N PHE A 350 5.89 -17.83 -24.81
CA PHE A 350 6.74 -18.91 -25.33
C PHE A 350 6.11 -20.30 -25.16
N ARG A 351 5.46 -20.56 -24.01
CA ARG A 351 4.66 -21.78 -23.80
C ARG A 351 3.66 -22.01 -24.93
N LYS A 352 2.89 -20.98 -25.28
CA LYS A 352 1.90 -21.06 -26.36
C LYS A 352 2.54 -21.36 -27.72
N ARG A 353 3.81 -20.97 -27.95
CA ARG A 353 4.52 -21.28 -29.21
C ARG A 353 4.99 -22.72 -29.27
N ILE A 354 5.43 -23.31 -28.15
CA ILE A 354 5.72 -24.74 -28.07
C ILE A 354 4.45 -25.56 -28.44
N GLU A 355 3.29 -25.12 -27.95
CA GLU A 355 1.99 -25.72 -28.27
C GLU A 355 1.61 -25.50 -29.75
N GLU A 356 1.68 -24.26 -30.25
CA GLU A 356 1.35 -23.90 -31.65
C GLU A 356 2.23 -24.66 -32.66
N PHE A 357 3.52 -24.79 -32.37
CA PHE A 357 4.47 -25.49 -33.24
C PHE A 357 4.44 -27.02 -33.08
N ASN A 358 3.51 -27.56 -32.28
CA ASN A 358 3.29 -28.99 -32.08
C ASN A 358 4.59 -29.75 -31.79
N ALA A 359 5.34 -29.33 -30.76
CA ALA A 359 6.56 -30.04 -30.34
C ALA A 359 6.27 -31.54 -30.13
N THR A 360 7.04 -32.38 -30.81
CA THR A 360 6.85 -33.84 -30.88
C THR A 360 7.43 -34.54 -29.65
N GLU A 361 7.06 -35.81 -29.44
CA GLU A 361 7.61 -36.62 -28.35
C GLU A 361 9.15 -36.75 -28.43
N GLU A 362 9.68 -36.92 -29.64
CA GLU A 362 11.13 -37.03 -29.90
C GLU A 362 11.88 -35.71 -29.63
N GLU A 363 11.25 -34.56 -29.87
CA GLU A 363 11.84 -33.26 -29.56
C GLU A 363 11.83 -33.00 -28.04
N LEU A 364 10.74 -33.35 -27.35
CA LEU A 364 10.56 -33.08 -25.93
C LEU A 364 11.38 -34.01 -25.03
N ILE A 365 11.57 -35.28 -25.42
CA ILE A 365 12.26 -36.26 -24.58
C ILE A 365 13.74 -35.90 -24.32
N VAL A 366 14.37 -35.18 -25.25
CA VAL A 366 15.74 -34.68 -25.12
C VAL A 366 15.85 -33.69 -23.95
N PHE A 367 14.80 -32.91 -23.68
CA PHE A 367 14.75 -31.86 -22.66
C PHE A 367 13.96 -32.28 -21.41
N GLN A 368 13.73 -33.58 -21.18
CA GLN A 368 12.88 -34.06 -20.08
C GLN A 368 13.32 -33.57 -18.70
N GLU A 369 14.62 -33.43 -18.43
CA GLU A 369 15.12 -32.92 -17.15
C GLU A 369 14.81 -31.42 -16.97
N ASN A 370 14.94 -30.63 -18.04
CA ASN A 370 14.52 -29.22 -18.02
C ASN A 370 13.00 -29.11 -17.78
N ILE A 371 12.20 -30.00 -18.36
CA ILE A 371 10.75 -30.06 -18.12
C ILE A 371 10.46 -30.44 -16.66
N PHE A 372 11.18 -31.40 -16.07
CA PHE A 372 10.99 -31.79 -14.67
C PHE A 372 11.30 -30.63 -13.70
N SER A 373 12.26 -29.77 -14.04
CA SER A 373 12.54 -28.58 -13.22
C SER A 373 11.35 -27.62 -13.09
N PHE A 374 10.34 -27.71 -13.96
CA PHE A 374 9.12 -26.90 -13.87
C PHE A 374 8.30 -27.24 -12.61
N LEU A 375 8.42 -28.47 -12.09
CA LEU A 375 7.63 -28.95 -10.95
C LEU A 375 7.94 -28.19 -9.65
N HIS A 376 9.14 -27.60 -9.57
CA HIS A 376 9.59 -26.80 -8.42
C HIS A 376 9.39 -25.29 -8.64
N ASN A 377 8.81 -24.86 -9.76
CA ASN A 377 8.64 -23.43 -10.03
C ASN A 377 7.64 -22.78 -9.06
N ALA A 378 7.95 -21.59 -8.55
CA ALA A 378 7.06 -20.87 -7.64
C ALA A 378 5.70 -20.50 -8.26
N TYR A 379 5.60 -20.40 -9.59
CA TYR A 379 4.37 -20.06 -10.30
C TYR A 379 3.57 -21.32 -10.73
N PRO A 380 2.41 -21.62 -10.11
CA PRO A 380 1.67 -22.88 -10.34
C PRO A 380 1.28 -23.21 -11.79
N PRO A 381 0.99 -22.23 -12.67
CA PRO A 381 0.71 -22.53 -14.08
C PRO A 381 1.89 -23.16 -14.83
N ILE A 382 3.13 -22.89 -14.42
CA ILE A 382 4.34 -23.51 -15.03
C ILE A 382 4.49 -24.95 -14.54
N THR A 383 4.30 -25.19 -13.25
CA THR A 383 4.23 -26.54 -12.68
C THR A 383 3.17 -27.40 -13.39
N SER A 384 1.98 -26.83 -13.61
CA SER A 384 0.88 -27.53 -14.30
C SER A 384 1.24 -27.84 -15.75
N TYR A 385 1.90 -26.90 -16.44
CA TYR A 385 2.40 -27.10 -17.79
C TYR A 385 3.49 -28.18 -17.88
N GLY A 386 4.38 -28.24 -16.89
CA GLY A 386 5.38 -29.31 -16.78
C GLY A 386 4.74 -30.68 -16.81
N ILE A 387 3.67 -30.89 -16.02
CA ILE A 387 2.90 -32.13 -16.02
C ILE A 387 2.20 -32.38 -17.37
N GLU A 388 1.70 -31.34 -18.05
CA GLU A 388 1.13 -31.47 -19.40
C GLU A 388 2.16 -31.93 -20.44
N LEU A 389 3.40 -31.44 -20.36
CA LEU A 389 4.50 -31.90 -21.22
C LEU A 389 4.94 -33.32 -20.85
N VAL A 390 5.06 -33.65 -19.56
CA VAL A 390 5.36 -35.03 -19.11
C VAL A 390 4.29 -36.01 -19.62
N LYS A 391 3.02 -35.61 -19.64
CA LYS A 391 1.94 -36.43 -20.19
C LYS A 391 2.15 -36.80 -21.67
N LYS A 392 2.90 -36.02 -22.44
CA LYS A 392 3.26 -36.34 -23.83
C LYS A 392 4.42 -37.32 -23.94
N ILE A 393 5.31 -37.40 -22.93
CA ILE A 393 6.56 -38.18 -23.02
C ILE A 393 6.66 -39.36 -22.06
N TYR A 394 5.76 -39.52 -21.09
CA TYR A 394 5.89 -40.54 -20.03
C TYR A 394 5.89 -41.99 -20.55
N SER A 395 5.30 -42.25 -21.72
CA SER A 395 5.27 -43.57 -22.38
C SER A 395 6.47 -43.83 -23.28
N HIS A 396 7.34 -42.84 -23.50
CA HIS A 396 8.48 -42.96 -24.39
C HIS A 396 9.57 -43.87 -23.77
N PRO A 397 10.24 -44.76 -24.54
CA PRO A 397 11.23 -45.71 -23.99
C PRO A 397 12.42 -45.07 -23.26
N LYS A 398 12.80 -43.84 -23.65
CA LYS A 398 13.90 -43.08 -23.02
C LYS A 398 13.45 -42.22 -21.82
N PHE A 399 12.22 -42.37 -21.34
CA PHE A 399 11.70 -41.59 -20.22
C PHE A 399 12.35 -42.04 -18.90
N LYS A 400 12.90 -41.08 -18.16
CA LYS A 400 13.61 -41.32 -16.89
C LYS A 400 12.63 -41.28 -15.71
N ALA A 401 11.84 -42.34 -15.57
CA ALA A 401 10.80 -42.43 -14.54
C ALA A 401 11.31 -42.18 -13.11
N LYS A 402 12.52 -42.62 -12.75
CA LYS A 402 13.10 -42.36 -11.42
C LYS A 402 13.39 -40.88 -11.18
N SER A 403 14.06 -40.21 -12.12
CA SER A 403 14.30 -38.76 -12.04
C SER A 403 12.97 -38.00 -11.92
N PHE A 404 11.98 -38.35 -12.75
CA PHE A 404 10.65 -37.73 -12.65
C PHE A 404 10.04 -37.85 -11.25
N LEU A 405 10.13 -39.02 -10.60
CA LEU A 405 9.61 -39.20 -9.24
C LEU A 405 10.34 -38.35 -8.20
N GLU A 406 11.66 -38.16 -8.33
CA GLU A 406 12.45 -37.30 -7.43
C GLU A 406 12.03 -35.82 -7.54
N TRP A 407 11.81 -35.31 -8.75
CA TRP A 407 11.28 -33.95 -8.98
C TRP A 407 9.80 -33.79 -8.61
N LEU A 408 9.06 -34.90 -8.55
CA LEU A 408 7.63 -34.88 -8.25
C LEU A 408 7.35 -34.88 -6.75
N GLU A 409 8.25 -35.43 -5.93
CA GLU A 409 8.03 -35.59 -4.49
C GLU A 409 7.73 -34.26 -3.77
N PRO A 410 8.54 -33.18 -3.92
CA PRO A 410 8.22 -31.89 -3.28
C PRO A 410 6.92 -31.26 -3.78
N LEU A 411 6.48 -31.58 -5.01
CA LEU A 411 5.22 -31.09 -5.55
C LEU A 411 4.01 -31.66 -4.79
N MET A 412 4.09 -32.86 -4.22
CA MET A 412 2.93 -33.50 -3.58
C MET A 412 2.45 -32.79 -2.31
N MET A 413 3.29 -31.98 -1.67
CA MET A 413 2.94 -31.16 -0.51
C MET A 413 2.41 -29.77 -0.88
N ARG A 414 2.51 -29.36 -2.16
CA ARG A 414 2.21 -27.99 -2.60
C ARG A 414 0.71 -27.74 -2.80
N GLY A 415 0.08 -27.19 -1.76
CA GLY A 415 -1.34 -26.84 -1.76
C GLY A 415 -1.76 -25.79 -2.82
N ASP A 416 -0.83 -24.99 -3.34
CA ASP A 416 -1.03 -24.05 -4.45
C ASP A 416 -1.05 -24.74 -5.83
N CYS A 417 -0.55 -25.96 -5.93
CA CYS A 417 -0.40 -26.72 -7.18
C CYS A 417 -1.34 -27.93 -7.32
N LYS A 418 -2.50 -27.90 -6.65
CA LYS A 418 -3.51 -28.98 -6.68
C LYS A 418 -3.87 -29.47 -8.08
N ALA A 419 -3.93 -28.57 -9.08
CA ALA A 419 -4.24 -28.93 -10.46
C ALA A 419 -3.14 -29.80 -11.09
N ALA A 420 -1.87 -29.46 -10.87
CA ALA A 420 -0.73 -30.24 -11.34
C ALA A 420 -0.70 -31.63 -10.68
N ILE A 421 -0.91 -31.69 -9.35
CA ILE A 421 -0.98 -32.96 -8.60
C ILE A 421 -2.11 -33.84 -9.16
N LYS A 422 -3.32 -33.30 -9.32
CA LYS A 422 -4.47 -34.01 -9.91
C LYS A 422 -4.16 -34.57 -11.31
N ASN A 423 -3.42 -33.82 -12.13
CA ASN A 423 -3.02 -34.24 -13.47
C ASN A 423 -1.85 -35.25 -13.47
N ALA A 424 -1.05 -35.31 -12.41
CA ALA A 424 0.02 -36.28 -12.25
C ALA A 424 -0.50 -37.67 -11.84
N LEU A 425 -1.62 -37.76 -11.09
CA LEU A 425 -2.16 -39.03 -10.60
C LEU A 425 -2.37 -40.09 -11.72
N PRO A 426 -2.98 -39.77 -12.88
CA PRO A 426 -3.13 -40.75 -13.96
C PRO A 426 -1.80 -41.18 -14.59
N ILE A 427 -0.78 -40.32 -14.57
CA ILE A 427 0.56 -40.63 -15.07
C ILE A 427 1.22 -41.65 -14.12
N LEU A 428 1.14 -41.40 -12.80
CA LEU A 428 1.66 -42.30 -11.77
C LEU A 428 0.99 -43.68 -11.80
N GLU A 429 -0.34 -43.76 -11.99
CA GLU A 429 -1.03 -45.04 -12.14
C GLU A 429 -0.53 -45.82 -13.37
N LYS A 430 -0.23 -45.14 -14.48
CA LYS A 430 0.29 -45.80 -15.69
C LYS A 430 1.74 -46.24 -15.52
N ILE A 431 2.59 -45.42 -14.88
CA ILE A 431 3.98 -45.78 -14.55
C ILE A 431 3.99 -46.98 -13.59
N SER A 432 3.13 -46.98 -12.56
CA SER A 432 2.96 -48.09 -11.62
C SER A 432 2.59 -49.39 -12.33
N LYS A 433 1.64 -49.35 -13.26
CA LYS A 433 1.25 -50.54 -14.06
C LYS A 433 2.38 -51.03 -14.97
N ALA A 434 3.11 -50.13 -15.61
CA ALA A 434 4.21 -50.48 -16.52
C ALA A 434 5.47 -50.95 -15.77
N ASN A 435 5.70 -50.46 -14.55
CA ASN A 435 6.85 -50.80 -13.73
C ASN A 435 6.48 -50.96 -12.24
N PRO A 436 5.94 -52.13 -11.84
CA PRO A 436 5.51 -52.39 -10.46
C PRO A 436 6.61 -52.24 -9.39
N LYS A 437 7.89 -52.28 -9.78
CA LYS A 437 9.02 -52.06 -8.84
C LYS A 437 9.04 -50.66 -8.24
N LEU A 438 8.35 -49.70 -8.87
CA LEU A 438 8.24 -48.32 -8.37
C LEU A 438 7.03 -48.12 -7.44
N ASN A 439 6.17 -49.14 -7.23
CA ASN A 439 4.92 -48.98 -6.47
C ASN A 439 5.12 -48.45 -5.05
N ASN A 440 6.11 -48.96 -4.31
CA ASN A 440 6.41 -48.48 -2.95
C ASN A 440 6.84 -47.01 -2.95
N GLN A 441 7.72 -46.63 -3.89
CA GLN A 441 8.15 -45.24 -4.05
C GLN A 441 6.97 -44.33 -4.42
N ILE A 442 6.13 -44.74 -5.37
CA ILE A 442 4.94 -43.96 -5.78
C ILE A 442 3.95 -43.84 -4.62
N ALA A 443 3.69 -44.91 -3.88
CA ALA A 443 2.78 -44.89 -2.72
C ALA A 443 3.28 -43.94 -1.63
N SER A 444 4.59 -43.98 -1.34
CA SER A 444 5.22 -43.08 -0.38
C SER A 444 5.15 -41.60 -0.81
N ILE A 445 5.41 -41.30 -2.09
CA ILE A 445 5.26 -39.94 -2.65
C ILE A 445 3.80 -39.47 -2.58
N LEU A 446 2.85 -40.34 -2.89
CA LEU A 446 1.42 -40.02 -2.81
C LEU A 446 0.97 -39.69 -1.39
N ALA A 447 1.57 -40.30 -0.36
CA ALA A 447 1.23 -40.01 1.03
C ALA A 447 1.49 -38.54 1.42
N ASP A 448 2.41 -37.82 0.75
CA ASP A 448 2.64 -36.40 1.02
C ASP A 448 1.44 -35.49 0.74
N VAL A 449 0.49 -35.96 -0.08
CA VAL A 449 -0.71 -35.19 -0.40
C VAL A 449 -1.62 -35.00 0.82
N TYR A 450 -1.50 -35.82 1.88
CA TYR A 450 -2.29 -35.62 3.10
C TYR A 450 -1.93 -34.35 3.87
N VAL A 451 -0.78 -33.71 3.58
CA VAL A 451 -0.45 -32.37 4.08
C VAL A 451 -1.38 -31.30 3.49
N ILE A 452 -2.01 -31.58 2.34
CA ILE A 452 -2.92 -30.66 1.67
C ILE A 452 -4.35 -30.86 2.21
N SER A 453 -4.90 -29.80 2.79
CA SER A 453 -6.30 -29.68 3.22
C SER A 453 -7.26 -29.65 1.99
N ASP A 454 -7.54 -30.82 1.42
CA ASP A 454 -8.44 -31.03 0.28
C ASP A 454 -9.02 -32.46 0.27
N LEU A 455 -10.16 -32.65 0.94
CA LEU A 455 -10.83 -33.95 1.09
C LEU A 455 -10.99 -34.69 -0.26
N THR A 456 -11.45 -34.00 -1.31
CA THR A 456 -11.65 -34.62 -2.63
C THR A 456 -10.32 -35.14 -3.22
N LEU A 457 -9.22 -34.41 -3.03
CA LEU A 457 -7.89 -34.85 -3.47
C LEU A 457 -7.38 -36.02 -2.61
N GLN A 458 -7.52 -35.93 -1.28
CA GLN A 458 -7.15 -37.00 -0.35
C GLN A 458 -7.91 -38.30 -0.64
N GLU A 459 -9.20 -38.24 -0.97
CA GLU A 459 -10.00 -39.40 -1.39
C GLU A 459 -9.44 -40.07 -2.66
N LYS A 460 -9.05 -39.27 -3.67
CA LYS A 460 -8.48 -39.79 -4.92
C LYS A 460 -7.13 -40.46 -4.67
N VAL A 461 -6.28 -39.84 -3.86
CA VAL A 461 -4.97 -40.38 -3.49
C VAL A 461 -5.12 -41.67 -2.68
N SER A 462 -6.04 -41.71 -1.71
CA SER A 462 -6.32 -42.89 -0.89
C SER A 462 -6.70 -44.09 -1.76
N LYS A 463 -7.54 -43.90 -2.79
CA LYS A 463 -7.90 -44.96 -3.74
C LYS A 463 -6.69 -45.54 -4.50
N ILE A 464 -5.71 -44.70 -4.84
CA ILE A 464 -4.49 -45.16 -5.52
C ILE A 464 -3.59 -45.90 -4.53
N ILE A 465 -3.38 -45.36 -3.32
CA ILE A 465 -2.59 -46.01 -2.27
C ILE A 465 -3.17 -47.39 -1.91
N LEU A 466 -4.50 -47.51 -1.76
CA LEU A 466 -5.18 -48.79 -1.51
C LEU A 466 -4.93 -49.84 -2.61
N LYS A 467 -4.64 -49.40 -3.83
CA LYS A 467 -4.45 -50.26 -5.00
C LYS A 467 -2.98 -50.67 -5.22
N ILE A 468 -2.03 -49.80 -4.89
CA ILE A 468 -0.59 -50.02 -5.21
C ILE A 468 0.30 -50.17 -3.97
N GLY A 469 -0.16 -49.67 -2.81
CA GLY A 469 0.59 -49.68 -1.55
C GLY A 469 0.59 -51.06 -0.90
N SER A 470 1.62 -51.34 -0.09
CA SER A 470 1.76 -52.58 0.66
C SER A 470 1.64 -52.31 2.16
N SER A 471 0.80 -53.08 2.88
CA SER A 471 0.72 -53.03 4.34
C SER A 471 2.00 -53.49 5.06
N LYS A 472 2.97 -54.04 4.32
CA LYS A 472 4.30 -54.41 4.81
C LYS A 472 5.35 -53.30 4.61
N ASP A 473 5.02 -52.25 3.88
CA ASP A 473 5.92 -51.13 3.63
C ASP A 473 6.00 -50.21 4.87
N LYS A 474 7.09 -50.32 5.62
CA LYS A 474 7.31 -49.53 6.83
C LYS A 474 7.37 -48.02 6.56
N VAL A 475 7.96 -47.62 5.42
CA VAL A 475 8.12 -46.20 5.08
C VAL A 475 6.77 -45.58 4.80
N LEU A 476 5.90 -46.27 4.06
CA LEU A 476 4.54 -45.82 3.80
C LEU A 476 3.73 -45.69 5.11
N LYS A 477 3.82 -46.69 5.99
CA LYS A 477 3.12 -46.67 7.29
C LYS A 477 3.54 -45.50 8.16
N GLU A 478 4.85 -45.33 8.37
CA GLU A 478 5.41 -44.23 9.16
C GLU A 478 4.93 -42.87 8.65
N LYS A 479 5.02 -42.68 7.33
CA LYS A 479 4.59 -41.44 6.67
C LYS A 479 3.08 -41.18 6.81
N LEU A 480 2.24 -42.19 6.61
CA LEU A 480 0.79 -42.05 6.82
C LEU A 480 0.47 -41.74 8.28
N SER A 481 1.12 -42.40 9.24
CA SER A 481 0.96 -42.14 10.67
C SER A 481 1.30 -40.69 11.03
N THR A 482 2.34 -40.10 10.44
CA THR A 482 2.69 -38.68 10.68
C THR A 482 1.66 -37.67 10.16
N TYR A 483 0.82 -38.07 9.20
CA TYR A 483 -0.19 -37.19 8.59
C TYR A 483 -1.62 -37.46 9.08
N VAL A 484 -1.83 -38.36 10.04
CA VAL A 484 -3.18 -38.75 10.50
C VAL A 484 -4.02 -37.55 10.95
N THR A 485 -3.43 -36.62 11.70
CA THR A 485 -4.12 -35.40 12.18
C THR A 485 -4.52 -34.45 11.05
N LEU A 486 -3.90 -34.59 9.86
CA LEU A 486 -4.16 -33.78 8.67
C LEU A 486 -5.17 -34.44 7.70
N MET A 487 -5.53 -35.70 7.97
CA MET A 487 -6.52 -36.43 7.18
C MET A 487 -7.92 -35.88 7.44
N GLN A 488 -8.65 -35.59 6.37
CA GLN A 488 -9.98 -35.00 6.46
C GLN A 488 -11.09 -36.05 6.40
N GLY A 489 -12.22 -35.77 7.03
CA GLY A 489 -13.40 -36.63 7.00
C GLY A 489 -13.10 -38.09 7.39
N ASN A 490 -13.44 -39.04 6.52
CA ASN A 490 -13.28 -40.48 6.78
C ASN A 490 -11.99 -41.09 6.21
N ILE A 491 -11.01 -40.28 5.80
CA ILE A 491 -9.76 -40.76 5.20
C ILE A 491 -8.97 -41.64 6.16
N LYS A 492 -8.89 -41.24 7.44
CA LYS A 492 -8.21 -41.99 8.51
C LYS A 492 -8.76 -43.42 8.62
N SER A 493 -10.08 -43.58 8.72
CA SER A 493 -10.72 -44.90 8.83
C SER A 493 -10.62 -45.71 7.53
N GLY A 494 -10.64 -45.05 6.36
CA GLY A 494 -10.46 -45.69 5.06
C GLY A 494 -9.06 -46.26 4.81
N LEU A 495 -8.04 -45.79 5.53
CA LEU A 495 -6.65 -46.25 5.44
C LEU A 495 -6.21 -47.15 6.61
N SER A 496 -7.14 -47.67 7.40
CA SER A 496 -6.86 -48.46 8.61
C SER A 496 -5.85 -49.59 8.43
N GLN A 497 -5.80 -50.27 7.27
CA GLN A 497 -4.82 -51.33 7.01
C GLN A 497 -3.35 -50.86 6.95
N PHE A 498 -3.13 -49.54 6.86
CA PHE A 498 -1.81 -48.90 6.84
C PHE A 498 -1.50 -48.10 8.11
N LEU A 499 -2.44 -48.03 9.06
CA LEU A 499 -2.29 -47.29 10.32
C LEU A 499 -2.30 -48.28 11.50
N ASP A 500 -1.58 -47.95 12.57
CA ASP A 500 -1.58 -48.75 13.79
C ASP A 500 -2.82 -48.41 14.65
N GLU A 501 -3.31 -49.38 15.44
CA GLU A 501 -4.55 -49.23 16.25
C GLU A 501 -4.46 -48.07 17.24
N ASP A 502 -3.30 -47.85 17.86
CA ASP A 502 -3.09 -46.75 18.81
C ASP A 502 -3.27 -45.37 18.15
N VAL A 503 -2.85 -45.24 16.89
CA VAL A 503 -3.00 -44.00 16.10
C VAL A 503 -4.46 -43.78 15.68
N LEU A 504 -5.20 -44.87 15.44
CA LEU A 504 -6.63 -44.80 15.15
C LEU A 504 -7.44 -44.25 16.34
N MET A 505 -6.97 -44.49 17.57
CA MET A 505 -7.63 -44.07 18.82
C MET A 505 -7.15 -42.72 19.40
N ALA A 506 -6.08 -42.13 18.86
CA ALA A 506 -5.40 -40.97 19.47
C ALA A 506 -6.02 -39.56 19.22
N ASP A 507 -7.09 -39.43 18.42
CA ASP A 507 -7.60 -38.12 17.95
C ASP A 507 -8.83 -37.56 18.70
N ASP A 508 -9.18 -38.10 19.86
CA ASP A 508 -10.14 -37.44 20.75
C ASP A 508 -9.46 -36.24 21.45
N ALA A 509 -9.06 -35.23 20.67
CA ALA A 509 -8.76 -33.91 21.21
C ALA A 509 -10.02 -33.46 21.96
N GLY A 510 -9.90 -33.30 23.28
CA GLY A 510 -11.05 -33.04 24.15
C GLY A 510 -11.95 -31.94 23.58
N PHE A 511 -13.21 -32.28 23.32
CA PHE A 511 -14.20 -31.29 22.89
C PHE A 511 -14.31 -30.20 23.94
N GLU A 512 -14.09 -28.96 23.52
CA GLU A 512 -14.31 -27.78 24.34
C GLU A 512 -15.48 -26.99 23.73
N GLU A 513 -16.50 -26.69 24.53
CA GLU A 513 -17.66 -25.94 24.06
C GLU A 513 -17.34 -24.44 24.06
N TYR A 514 -17.48 -23.78 22.90
CA TYR A 514 -17.43 -22.33 22.84
C TYR A 514 -18.65 -21.74 23.55
N GLN A 515 -18.44 -20.85 24.51
CA GLN A 515 -19.51 -20.13 25.17
C GLN A 515 -19.26 -18.63 25.02
N PHE A 516 -20.29 -17.88 24.64
CA PHE A 516 -20.19 -16.42 24.61
C PHE A 516 -20.25 -15.88 26.05
N GLN A 517 -19.09 -15.48 26.59
CA GLN A 517 -18.94 -14.98 27.96
C GLN A 517 -18.11 -13.69 27.97
N PRO A 518 -18.65 -12.56 27.45
CA PRO A 518 -17.90 -11.32 27.36
C PRO A 518 -17.54 -10.82 28.77
N GLN A 519 -16.24 -10.71 29.05
CA GLN A 519 -15.75 -10.12 30.30
C GLN A 519 -15.41 -8.65 30.08
N LYS A 520 -15.91 -7.78 30.96
CA LYS A 520 -15.53 -6.38 30.95
C LYS A 520 -14.10 -6.25 31.50
N GLU A 521 -13.17 -5.89 30.64
CA GLU A 521 -11.81 -5.54 31.04
C GLU A 521 -11.75 -4.10 31.58
N LEU A 522 -10.82 -3.84 32.51
CA LEU A 522 -10.56 -2.50 33.02
C LEU A 522 -9.77 -1.69 31.98
N VAL A 523 -10.13 -0.43 31.78
CA VAL A 523 -9.48 0.43 30.78
C VAL A 523 -8.58 1.50 31.40
N LEU A 524 -8.76 1.83 32.69
CA LEU A 524 -7.88 2.74 33.44
C LEU A 524 -6.67 2.00 34.03
N THR A 525 -5.86 1.38 33.17
CA THR A 525 -4.73 0.52 33.58
C THR A 525 -3.36 1.16 33.45
N GLU A 526 -3.16 2.03 32.45
CA GLU A 526 -1.87 2.68 32.19
C GLU A 526 -2.03 4.21 32.09
N GLU A 527 -1.41 4.95 33.02
CA GLU A 527 -1.42 6.42 33.00
C GLU A 527 -0.58 7.01 31.86
N VAL A 528 -1.05 8.11 31.28
CA VAL A 528 -0.31 8.87 30.28
C VAL A 528 0.90 9.55 30.91
N GLN A 529 2.08 9.29 30.34
CA GLN A 529 3.33 9.91 30.76
C GLN A 529 3.58 11.16 29.91
N LEU A 530 3.74 12.30 30.58
CA LEU A 530 4.09 13.57 29.92
C LEU A 530 5.62 13.72 29.83
N PRO A 531 6.14 14.35 28.76
CA PRO A 531 7.54 14.70 28.65
C PRO A 531 8.01 15.52 29.86
N LYS A 532 9.14 15.16 30.47
CA LYS A 532 9.64 15.82 31.69
C LYS A 532 10.64 16.93 31.41
N ASP A 533 11.28 16.87 30.25
CA ASP A 533 12.29 17.83 29.81
C ASP A 533 12.21 18.09 28.31
N TRP A 534 13.05 19.00 27.83
CA TRP A 534 13.12 19.37 26.42
C TRP A 534 13.49 18.20 25.50
N ASN A 535 14.35 17.28 25.94
CA ASN A 535 14.78 16.14 25.11
C ASN A 535 13.62 15.16 24.91
N GLU A 536 12.83 14.91 25.94
CA GLU A 536 11.62 14.10 25.83
C GLU A 536 10.57 14.78 24.93
N ILE A 537 10.46 16.12 24.95
CA ILE A 537 9.60 16.85 24.00
C ILE A 537 10.09 16.63 22.56
N LEU A 538 11.41 16.73 22.30
CA LEU A 538 11.98 16.45 20.97
C LEU A 538 11.67 15.02 20.52
N PHE A 539 11.76 14.04 21.41
CA PHE A 539 11.40 12.65 21.12
C PHE A 539 9.92 12.52 20.77
N GLN A 540 9.05 13.24 21.46
CA GLN A 540 7.61 13.24 21.20
C GLN A 540 7.24 13.78 19.80
N PHE A 541 7.99 14.74 19.26
CA PHE A 541 7.85 15.13 17.84
C PHE A 541 8.18 13.96 16.89
N GLY A 542 9.18 13.14 17.24
CA GLY A 542 9.51 11.93 16.51
C GLY A 542 8.39 10.89 16.56
N ASN A 543 7.83 10.63 17.74
CA ASN A 543 6.70 9.72 17.94
C ASN A 543 5.50 10.13 17.07
N PHE A 544 5.09 11.40 17.15
CA PHE A 544 3.99 11.92 16.32
C PHE A 544 4.21 11.72 14.81
N ILE A 545 5.44 11.87 14.32
CA ILE A 545 5.74 11.68 12.89
C ILE A 545 5.67 10.18 12.53
N ALA A 546 6.20 9.30 13.37
CA ALA A 546 6.36 7.88 13.07
C ALA A 546 5.13 7.01 13.36
N SER A 547 4.27 7.43 14.28
CA SER A 547 3.14 6.65 14.83
C SER A 547 1.79 7.16 14.32
N GLU A 548 0.81 6.27 14.13
CA GLU A 548 -0.60 6.66 13.86
C GLU A 548 -1.46 6.76 15.15
N GLU A 549 -0.84 6.66 16.32
CA GLU A 549 -1.52 6.82 17.60
C GLU A 549 -2.01 8.25 17.81
N VAL A 550 -3.30 8.38 18.18
CA VAL A 550 -3.93 9.69 18.43
C VAL A 550 -3.30 10.37 19.64
N LEU A 551 -2.91 9.59 20.64
CA LEU A 551 -2.32 10.08 21.89
C LEU A 551 -1.07 10.95 21.64
N ASP A 552 -0.26 10.61 20.63
CA ASP A 552 0.96 11.37 20.33
C ASP A 552 0.66 12.81 19.90
N THR A 553 -0.45 13.00 19.18
CA THR A 553 -0.99 14.32 18.82
C THR A 553 -1.40 15.08 20.08
N GLU A 554 -2.11 14.42 20.99
CA GLU A 554 -2.70 15.05 22.17
C GLU A 554 -1.65 15.39 23.24
N ILE A 555 -0.61 14.57 23.40
CA ILE A 555 0.54 14.90 24.26
C ILE A 555 1.22 16.18 23.76
N LEU A 556 1.42 16.33 22.45
CA LEU A 556 2.01 17.57 21.90
C LEU A 556 1.08 18.77 22.10
N MET A 557 -0.23 18.61 21.90
CA MET A 557 -1.20 19.67 22.21
C MET A 557 -1.10 20.10 23.67
N ASN A 558 -1.05 19.15 24.61
CA ASN A 558 -0.92 19.44 26.04
C ASN A 558 0.44 20.03 26.42
N THR A 559 1.52 19.60 25.76
CA THR A 559 2.88 20.16 25.92
C THR A 559 2.87 21.66 25.64
N TYR A 560 2.21 22.08 24.55
CA TYR A 560 2.05 23.50 24.21
C TYR A 560 1.13 24.25 25.17
N ILE A 561 0.30 23.58 25.97
CA ILE A 561 -0.54 24.21 27.01
C ILE A 561 0.24 24.36 28.32
N GLN A 562 0.84 23.28 28.82
CA GLN A 562 1.33 23.21 30.20
C GLN A 562 2.84 23.37 30.36
N GLN A 563 3.61 22.99 29.33
CA GLN A 563 5.06 22.75 29.43
C GLN A 563 5.88 23.69 28.52
N ARG A 564 5.31 24.84 28.15
CA ARG A 564 6.00 25.86 27.34
C ARG A 564 7.28 26.38 28.00
N ASP A 565 7.36 26.35 29.33
CA ASP A 565 8.56 26.73 30.09
C ASP A 565 9.75 25.78 29.90
N LEU A 566 9.53 24.56 29.38
CA LEU A 566 10.60 23.64 29.01
C LEU A 566 11.24 23.96 27.66
N PHE A 567 10.69 24.91 26.89
CA PHE A 567 11.22 25.27 25.56
C PHE A 567 12.42 26.21 25.73
N PRO A 568 13.63 25.83 25.23
CA PRO A 568 14.79 26.71 25.31
C PRO A 568 14.66 27.90 24.37
N ALA A 569 15.46 28.95 24.57
CA ALA A 569 15.42 30.15 23.73
C ALA A 569 15.68 29.86 22.23
N ASP A 570 16.43 28.80 21.92
CA ASP A 570 16.77 28.34 20.57
C ASP A 570 15.92 27.15 20.08
N TYR A 571 14.78 26.86 20.74
CA TYR A 571 13.94 25.69 20.43
C TYR A 571 13.61 25.57 18.93
N SER A 572 13.35 26.69 18.25
CA SER A 572 13.03 26.74 16.82
C SER A 572 14.17 26.19 15.95
N ALA A 573 15.42 26.47 16.32
CA ALA A 573 16.60 25.96 15.63
C ALA A 573 16.74 24.44 15.86
N GLN A 574 16.47 23.97 17.08
CA GLN A 574 16.56 22.56 17.43
C GLN A 574 15.43 21.72 16.79
N LEU A 575 14.25 22.29 16.56
CA LEU A 575 13.13 21.64 15.87
C LEU A 575 13.24 21.67 14.33
N GLN A 576 14.22 22.36 13.74
CA GLN A 576 14.41 22.40 12.28
C GLN A 576 14.50 21.02 11.59
N PRO A 577 15.17 20.00 12.15
CA PRO A 577 15.18 18.66 11.58
C PRO A 577 13.76 18.05 11.51
N TYR A 578 12.96 18.22 12.56
CA TYR A 578 11.57 17.76 12.61
C TYR A 578 10.68 18.56 11.67
N GLN A 579 10.90 19.88 11.51
CA GLN A 579 10.22 20.69 10.50
C GLN A 579 10.44 20.14 9.08
N LYS A 580 11.68 19.74 8.76
CA LYS A 580 12.00 19.12 7.47
C LYS A 580 11.32 17.77 7.31
N GLN A 581 11.24 16.97 8.37
CA GLN A 581 10.54 15.68 8.35
C GLN A 581 9.04 15.88 8.14
N LEU A 582 8.39 16.76 8.93
CA LEU A 582 6.99 17.15 8.77
C LEU A 582 6.69 17.58 7.33
N ASN A 583 7.52 18.46 6.75
CA ASN A 583 7.33 18.93 5.38
C ASN A 583 7.45 17.82 4.32
N LYS A 584 8.29 16.81 4.54
CA LYS A 584 8.47 15.66 3.64
C LYS A 584 7.39 14.59 3.82
N PHE A 585 6.90 14.42 5.03
CA PHE A 585 5.97 13.34 5.38
C PHE A 585 4.55 13.67 4.93
N TYR A 586 3.88 12.69 4.32
CA TYR A 586 2.48 12.75 3.95
C TYR A 586 1.68 11.96 4.98
N PHE A 587 0.85 12.65 5.77
CA PHE A 587 -0.02 11.99 6.74
C PHE A 587 -1.32 11.58 6.07
N GLU A 588 -1.71 10.33 6.26
CA GLU A 588 -2.97 9.79 5.77
C GLU A 588 -4.17 10.29 6.58
N SER A 589 -3.98 10.47 7.89
CA SER A 589 -5.04 10.89 8.79
C SER A 589 -5.24 12.40 8.84
N VAL A 590 -6.50 12.83 8.91
CA VAL A 590 -6.92 14.23 8.90
C VAL A 590 -6.38 14.99 10.09
N HIS A 591 -6.47 14.40 11.30
CA HIS A 591 -6.03 15.05 12.53
C HIS A 591 -4.53 15.35 12.52
N LYS A 592 -3.71 14.43 12.00
CA LYS A 592 -2.27 14.65 11.84
C LYS A 592 -1.95 15.74 10.82
N ASN A 593 -2.75 15.91 9.76
CA ASN A 593 -2.55 17.00 8.81
C ASN A 593 -2.84 18.39 9.43
N TYR A 594 -3.89 18.49 10.26
CA TYR A 594 -4.15 19.70 11.04
C TYR A 594 -3.04 19.95 12.07
N MET A 595 -2.61 18.91 12.79
CA MET A 595 -1.54 19.03 13.76
C MET A 595 -0.20 19.39 13.12
N LYS A 596 0.15 18.80 11.97
CA LYS A 596 1.33 19.17 11.17
C LYS A 596 1.33 20.67 10.83
N SER A 597 0.17 21.19 10.43
CA SER A 597 0.01 22.60 10.11
C SER A 597 0.19 23.48 11.34
N PHE A 598 -0.38 23.09 12.48
CA PHE A 598 -0.20 23.75 13.77
C PHE A 598 1.29 23.74 14.18
N LEU A 599 1.90 22.56 14.26
CA LEU A 599 3.30 22.39 14.64
C LEU A 599 4.26 23.18 13.75
N SER A 600 4.02 23.20 12.43
CA SER A 600 4.86 23.95 11.50
C SER A 600 4.89 25.45 11.80
N GLN A 601 3.75 26.01 12.21
CA GLN A 601 3.65 27.42 12.59
C GLN A 601 4.29 27.67 13.95
N LYS A 602 4.14 26.74 14.91
CA LYS A 602 4.72 26.85 16.26
C LYS A 602 6.23 26.66 16.31
N ILE A 603 6.77 25.80 15.44
CA ILE A 603 8.21 25.62 15.28
C ILE A 603 8.86 26.91 14.78
N GLU A 604 8.25 27.61 13.83
CA GLU A 604 8.75 28.92 13.37
C GLU A 604 8.70 29.96 14.50
N ASN A 605 7.54 30.09 15.15
CA ASN A 605 7.37 30.94 16.33
C ASN A 605 6.15 30.46 17.14
N ILE A 606 6.34 30.21 18.42
CA ILE A 606 5.31 29.66 19.32
C ILE A 606 4.07 30.56 19.40
N ASN A 607 4.26 31.87 19.19
CA ASN A 607 3.21 32.88 19.22
C ASN A 607 2.53 33.08 17.87
N ASN A 608 2.97 32.40 16.80
CA ASN A 608 2.29 32.48 15.51
C ASN A 608 0.83 32.05 15.66
N LYS A 609 -0.09 32.84 15.09
CA LYS A 609 -1.51 32.51 15.07
C LYS A 609 -1.75 31.29 14.20
N LEU A 610 -2.67 30.43 14.63
CA LEU A 610 -3.10 29.29 13.85
C LEU A 610 -3.80 29.76 12.57
N SER A 611 -3.22 29.41 11.43
CA SER A 611 -3.85 29.48 10.11
C SER A 611 -3.99 28.08 9.55
N THR A 612 -5.23 27.65 9.31
CA THR A 612 -5.55 26.38 8.65
C THR A 612 -6.24 26.68 7.33
N ARG A 613 -5.94 25.89 6.30
CA ARG A 613 -6.70 25.88 5.04
C ARG A 613 -7.51 24.59 5.00
N ASP A 614 -8.82 24.72 4.89
CA ASP A 614 -9.67 23.54 4.70
C ASP A 614 -9.41 22.96 3.31
N SER A 615 -9.22 21.64 3.25
CA SER A 615 -9.29 20.92 1.99
C SER A 615 -10.76 20.91 1.55
N HIS A 616 -11.05 21.35 0.32
CA HIS A 616 -12.41 21.30 -0.23
C HIS A 616 -12.94 19.88 -0.44
N TYR A 617 -12.11 18.86 -0.17
CA TYR A 617 -12.36 17.44 -0.36
C TYR A 617 -12.65 16.65 0.93
N LEU A 618 -12.84 17.31 2.08
CA LEU A 618 -13.15 16.61 3.34
C LEU A 618 -14.48 17.12 3.93
N LYS A 619 -15.51 16.26 3.92
CA LYS A 619 -16.87 16.62 4.37
C LYS A 619 -17.39 15.82 5.57
N ILE A 620 -16.55 14.98 6.18
CA ILE A 620 -16.88 14.29 7.43
C ILE A 620 -16.60 15.24 8.60
N ASN A 621 -17.64 15.58 9.35
CA ASN A 621 -17.56 16.58 10.42
C ASN A 621 -16.72 16.08 11.61
N THR A 622 -16.83 14.81 11.97
CA THR A 622 -16.14 14.23 13.11
C THR A 622 -14.62 14.26 12.92
N LEU A 623 -14.13 14.01 11.71
CA LEU A 623 -12.69 14.03 11.41
C LEU A 623 -12.06 15.43 11.51
N VAL A 624 -12.86 16.49 11.42
CA VAL A 624 -12.37 17.88 11.51
C VAL A 624 -12.49 18.49 12.90
N LEU A 625 -12.99 17.75 13.91
CA LEU A 625 -13.11 18.24 15.29
C LEU A 625 -11.77 18.59 15.94
N ILE A 626 -10.66 18.09 15.41
CA ILE A 626 -9.30 18.49 15.80
C ILE A 626 -9.06 19.99 15.62
N ARG A 627 -9.70 20.63 14.63
CA ARG A 627 -9.53 22.05 14.34
C ARG A 627 -9.99 22.94 15.50
N PRO A 628 -11.25 22.87 15.96
CA PRO A 628 -11.68 23.66 17.11
C PRO A 628 -10.88 23.33 18.39
N LEU A 629 -10.40 22.09 18.57
CA LEU A 629 -9.50 21.75 19.68
C LEU A 629 -8.14 22.48 19.57
N LEU A 630 -7.54 22.53 18.38
CA LEU A 630 -6.30 23.30 18.16
C LEU A 630 -6.52 24.81 18.27
N GLU A 631 -7.70 25.31 17.91
CA GLU A 631 -8.10 26.70 18.18
C GLU A 631 -8.17 26.97 19.69
N LYS A 632 -8.64 26.01 20.50
CA LYS A 632 -8.58 26.10 21.97
C LYS A 632 -7.16 26.04 22.52
N VAL A 633 -6.30 25.20 21.96
CA VAL A 633 -4.85 25.22 22.30
C VAL A 633 -4.26 26.59 22.00
N GLN A 634 -4.57 27.18 20.84
CA GLN A 634 -4.13 28.53 20.47
C GLN A 634 -4.63 29.58 21.48
N GLN A 635 -5.91 29.53 21.87
CA GLN A 635 -6.47 30.44 22.88
C GLN A 635 -5.74 30.33 24.22
N LYS A 636 -5.41 29.11 24.66
CA LYS A 636 -4.65 28.87 25.91
C LYS A 636 -3.22 29.40 25.84
N ILE A 637 -2.58 29.33 24.67
CA ILE A 637 -1.26 29.97 24.46
C ILE A 637 -1.39 31.49 24.60
N GLU A 638 -2.40 32.09 23.96
CA GLU A 638 -2.63 33.55 23.97
C GLU A 638 -3.00 34.10 25.34
N SER A 639 -3.80 33.37 26.13
CA SER A 639 -4.17 33.74 27.50
C SER A 639 -3.13 33.33 28.54
N ASN A 640 -2.06 32.64 28.13
CA ASN A 640 -1.09 32.00 28.99
C ASN A 640 -1.71 31.05 30.05
N SER A 641 -2.84 30.44 29.73
CA SER A 641 -3.43 29.39 30.59
C SER A 641 -2.53 28.15 30.60
N LYS A 642 -2.48 27.49 31.76
CA LYS A 642 -1.83 26.19 31.99
C LYS A 642 -2.84 25.08 32.32
N LEU A 643 -4.15 25.38 32.29
CA LEU A 643 -5.17 24.37 32.51
C LEU A 643 -5.22 23.46 31.27
N PRO A 644 -5.09 22.12 31.41
CA PRO A 644 -5.15 21.20 30.29
C PRO A 644 -6.57 21.18 29.71
N LEU A 645 -6.73 20.73 28.46
CA LEU A 645 -8.06 20.43 27.93
C LEU A 645 -8.75 19.37 28.81
N LEU A 646 -10.06 19.47 28.98
CA LEU A 646 -10.85 18.51 29.77
C LEU A 646 -10.74 17.10 29.20
N SER A 647 -10.74 16.99 27.86
CA SER A 647 -10.62 15.74 27.11
C SER A 647 -9.22 15.17 27.02
N PHE A 648 -8.18 15.86 27.51
CA PHE A 648 -6.80 15.38 27.44
C PHE A 648 -6.67 14.03 28.18
N PRO A 649 -6.19 12.95 27.53
CA PRO A 649 -6.15 11.64 28.16
C PRO A 649 -5.35 11.63 29.47
N SER A 650 -5.92 11.01 30.50
CA SER A 650 -5.20 10.68 31.74
C SER A 650 -4.58 9.29 31.70
N HIS A 651 -5.18 8.39 30.92
CA HIS A 651 -4.77 7.00 30.74
C HIS A 651 -4.76 6.66 29.26
N LYS A 652 -3.84 5.78 28.85
CA LYS A 652 -3.72 5.34 27.46
C LYS A 652 -4.93 4.47 27.06
N PRO A 653 -5.32 4.46 25.77
CA PRO A 653 -4.82 5.33 24.71
C PRO A 653 -5.50 6.71 24.69
N TYR A 654 -6.69 6.87 25.27
CA TYR A 654 -7.47 8.12 25.24
C TYR A 654 -8.36 8.34 26.46
N TRP A 655 -8.25 7.52 27.50
CA TRP A 655 -9.20 7.52 28.61
C TRP A 655 -8.99 8.69 29.59
N VAL A 656 -10.10 9.23 30.08
CA VAL A 656 -10.11 10.27 31.12
C VAL A 656 -10.71 9.67 32.39
N ALA A 657 -9.89 9.51 33.44
CA ALA A 657 -10.34 8.99 34.72
C ALA A 657 -11.38 9.94 35.34
N PRO A 658 -12.47 9.43 35.95
CA PRO A 658 -13.54 10.27 36.46
C PRO A 658 -13.10 11.37 37.42
N LYS A 659 -12.22 11.02 38.36
CA LYS A 659 -11.66 11.97 39.33
C LYS A 659 -10.92 13.11 38.62
N VAL A 660 -10.05 12.77 37.66
CA VAL A 660 -9.26 13.73 36.89
C VAL A 660 -10.16 14.70 36.10
N LEU A 661 -11.27 14.21 35.51
CA LEU A 661 -12.21 15.09 34.83
C LEU A 661 -12.84 16.11 35.81
N LEU A 662 -13.32 15.65 36.96
CA LEU A 662 -13.94 16.53 37.95
C LEU A 662 -12.94 17.56 38.52
N GLU A 663 -11.71 17.14 38.82
CA GLU A 663 -10.64 18.05 39.26
C GLU A 663 -10.37 19.14 38.22
N ARG A 664 -10.33 18.80 36.92
CA ARG A 664 -10.14 19.78 35.85
C ARG A 664 -11.34 20.73 35.73
N VAL A 665 -12.57 20.23 35.82
CA VAL A 665 -13.79 21.07 35.80
C VAL A 665 -13.77 22.08 36.96
N ILE A 666 -13.44 21.62 38.17
CA ILE A 666 -13.30 22.47 39.35
C ILE A 666 -12.20 23.52 39.14
N ALA A 667 -11.06 23.13 38.57
CA ALA A 667 -9.97 24.06 38.28
C ALA A 667 -10.38 25.15 37.27
N TYR A 668 -11.14 24.79 36.23
CA TYR A 668 -11.70 25.75 35.27
C TYR A 668 -12.67 26.72 35.95
N GLN A 669 -13.59 26.23 36.79
CA GLN A 669 -14.53 27.08 37.53
C GLN A 669 -13.80 28.03 38.49
N LYS A 670 -12.81 27.53 39.24
CA LYS A 670 -11.99 28.35 40.17
C LYS A 670 -11.18 29.42 39.44
N ALA A 671 -10.67 29.12 38.24
CA ALA A 671 -9.94 30.07 37.41
C ALA A 671 -10.85 31.00 36.57
N ASN A 672 -12.18 30.82 36.63
CA ASN A 672 -13.15 31.50 35.77
C ASN A 672 -12.82 31.38 34.27
N GLU A 673 -12.27 30.24 33.85
CA GLU A 673 -11.97 29.91 32.45
C GLU A 673 -13.20 29.24 31.81
N GLU A 674 -13.54 29.63 30.57
CA GLU A 674 -14.69 29.08 29.85
C GLU A 674 -14.51 27.57 29.58
N ILE A 675 -15.49 26.76 29.99
CA ILE A 675 -15.57 25.35 29.61
C ILE A 675 -16.14 25.24 28.20
N ASP A 676 -15.33 24.73 27.27
CA ASP A 676 -15.75 24.47 25.90
C ASP A 676 -16.62 23.19 25.84
N SER A 677 -17.80 23.29 25.19
CA SER A 677 -18.75 22.18 25.12
C SER A 677 -18.24 21.00 24.31
N LEU A 678 -17.41 21.21 23.29
CA LEU A 678 -16.83 20.11 22.51
C LEU A 678 -15.77 19.38 23.32
N ASP A 679 -14.88 20.12 23.98
CA ASP A 679 -13.88 19.56 24.89
C ASP A 679 -14.55 18.73 26.00
N LEU A 680 -15.60 19.26 26.64
CA LEU A 680 -16.37 18.53 27.66
C LEU A 680 -17.11 17.31 27.09
N ALA A 681 -17.72 17.40 25.90
CA ALA A 681 -18.42 16.27 25.28
C ALA A 681 -17.46 15.10 25.00
N ILE A 682 -16.27 15.40 24.48
CA ILE A 682 -15.23 14.38 24.22
C ILE A 682 -14.73 13.81 25.56
N ALA A 683 -14.54 14.66 26.59
CA ALA A 683 -14.13 14.18 27.92
C ALA A 683 -15.16 13.23 28.53
N ILE A 684 -16.45 13.52 28.41
CA ILE A 684 -17.55 12.65 28.84
C ILE A 684 -17.52 11.32 28.07
N ALA A 685 -17.38 11.37 26.73
CA ALA A 685 -17.31 10.18 25.90
C ALA A 685 -16.10 9.28 26.21
N ARG A 686 -14.99 9.88 26.67
CA ARG A 686 -13.74 9.22 27.10
C ARG A 686 -13.71 8.87 28.59
N MET A 687 -14.76 9.13 29.36
CA MET A 687 -14.76 8.84 30.80
C MET A 687 -15.48 7.53 31.08
N PRO A 688 -14.77 6.42 31.40
CA PRO A 688 -15.42 5.17 31.79
C PRO A 688 -15.98 5.29 33.21
N ARG A 689 -17.04 4.53 33.53
CA ARG A 689 -17.54 4.38 34.91
C ARG A 689 -16.66 3.42 35.72
N GLU A 690 -15.38 3.73 35.83
CA GLU A 690 -14.37 3.02 36.63
C GLU A 690 -13.85 3.97 37.71
N ASN A 691 -13.61 3.46 38.93
CA ASN A 691 -13.09 4.26 40.04
C ASN A 691 -13.92 5.53 40.37
N THR A 692 -15.23 5.50 40.15
CA THR A 692 -16.12 6.66 40.38
C THR A 692 -16.19 7.09 41.85
N HIS A 693 -15.97 6.17 42.79
CA HIS A 693 -15.99 6.43 44.23
C HIS A 693 -15.03 7.54 44.68
N GLU A 694 -13.87 7.69 44.02
CA GLU A 694 -12.95 8.80 44.30
C GLU A 694 -13.41 10.14 43.74
N ALA A 695 -14.25 10.12 42.69
CA ALA A 695 -14.76 11.31 42.03
C ALA A 695 -16.02 11.88 42.72
N LEU A 696 -16.87 11.01 43.29
CA LEU A 696 -18.15 11.41 43.89
C LEU A 696 -18.05 12.54 44.92
N PRO A 697 -17.08 12.58 45.85
CA PRO A 697 -16.95 13.68 46.82
C PRO A 697 -16.74 15.05 46.15
N LEU A 698 -16.07 15.08 44.99
CA LEU A 698 -15.74 16.30 44.25
C LEU A 698 -16.97 16.98 43.62
N LEU A 699 -18.09 16.26 43.44
CA LEU A 699 -19.35 16.85 42.94
C LEU A 699 -19.87 17.99 43.83
N SER A 700 -19.50 18.01 45.10
CA SER A 700 -19.89 19.08 46.04
C SER A 700 -19.24 20.43 45.72
N GLU A 701 -18.08 20.42 45.04
CA GLU A 701 -17.33 21.62 44.62
C GLU A 701 -17.72 22.13 43.23
N ILE A 702 -18.59 21.41 42.50
CA ILE A 702 -18.99 21.78 41.14
C ILE A 702 -20.27 22.63 41.20
N GLU A 703 -20.21 23.80 40.58
CA GLU A 703 -21.32 24.75 40.55
C GLU A 703 -22.19 24.63 39.28
N GLY A 704 -23.46 25.04 39.40
CA GLY A 704 -24.40 25.17 38.28
C GLY A 704 -24.91 23.85 37.70
N GLU A 705 -25.40 23.91 36.45
CA GLU A 705 -26.04 22.79 35.75
C GLU A 705 -25.07 21.61 35.46
N LEU A 706 -23.76 21.86 35.49
CA LEU A 706 -22.74 20.83 35.29
C LEU A 706 -22.71 19.79 36.40
N LYS A 707 -23.09 20.15 37.63
CA LYS A 707 -23.12 19.22 38.76
C LYS A 707 -24.07 18.05 38.50
N ALA A 708 -25.28 18.35 38.03
CA ALA A 708 -26.29 17.33 37.73
C ALA A 708 -25.86 16.44 36.55
N LEU A 709 -25.30 17.04 35.50
CA LEU A 709 -24.77 16.31 34.35
C LEU A 709 -23.65 15.35 34.75
N LEU A 710 -22.66 15.81 35.53
CA LEU A 710 -21.53 14.98 35.96
C LEU A 710 -21.97 13.92 36.99
N SER A 711 -22.93 14.24 37.87
CA SER A 711 -23.58 13.26 38.78
C SER A 711 -24.15 12.07 37.99
N TYR A 712 -24.87 12.35 36.90
CA TYR A 712 -25.38 11.33 35.98
C TYR A 712 -24.26 10.57 35.25
N CYS A 713 -23.24 11.26 34.75
CA CYS A 713 -22.12 10.60 34.07
C CYS A 713 -21.40 9.59 35.00
N LEU A 714 -21.25 9.93 36.28
CA LEU A 714 -20.67 9.06 37.31
C LEU A 714 -21.58 7.90 37.75
N GLY A 715 -22.86 7.92 37.38
CA GLY A 715 -23.85 6.93 37.84
C GLY A 715 -24.31 7.15 39.29
N ALA A 716 -24.18 8.37 39.82
CA ALA A 716 -24.68 8.73 41.16
C ALA A 716 -26.20 8.99 41.14
N GLU A 717 -26.72 9.47 40.01
CA GLU A 717 -28.13 9.69 39.73
C GLU A 717 -28.48 9.06 38.38
N ASP A 718 -29.58 8.31 38.33
CA ASP A 718 -30.05 7.68 37.08
C ASP A 718 -31.04 8.56 36.30
N LYS A 719 -31.46 9.70 36.87
CA LYS A 719 -32.50 10.56 36.29
C LYS A 719 -31.92 11.68 35.44
N LEU A 720 -32.36 11.75 34.19
CA LEU A 720 -32.12 12.90 33.30
C LEU A 720 -32.87 14.13 33.84
N THR A 721 -32.12 15.19 34.15
CA THR A 721 -32.68 16.48 34.60
C THR A 721 -32.68 17.47 33.44
N ILE A 722 -33.66 17.31 32.54
CA ILE A 722 -33.84 18.18 31.38
C ILE A 722 -34.89 19.24 31.69
N ASP A 723 -34.50 20.52 31.74
CA ASP A 723 -35.46 21.61 31.87
C ASP A 723 -36.13 21.88 30.50
N SER A 724 -37.43 21.60 30.42
CA SER A 724 -38.21 21.62 29.18
C SER A 724 -38.95 22.95 28.94
N GLY A 725 -38.73 23.97 29.80
CA GLY A 725 -39.67 25.08 29.98
C GLY A 725 -39.49 26.39 29.21
N SER A 726 -38.35 26.68 28.58
CA SER A 726 -38.15 28.02 27.99
C SER A 726 -38.75 28.19 26.59
N LEU A 727 -39.86 28.92 26.46
CA LEU A 727 -40.41 29.39 25.16
C LEU A 727 -39.38 30.14 24.30
N VAL A 728 -38.33 30.67 24.93
CA VAL A 728 -37.22 31.40 24.29
C VAL A 728 -36.21 30.45 23.64
N SER A 729 -36.00 29.24 24.18
CA SER A 729 -35.13 28.22 23.57
C SER A 729 -35.69 27.67 22.25
N LYS A 730 -37.03 27.54 22.15
CA LYS A 730 -37.74 27.19 20.91
C LYS A 730 -37.65 28.28 19.83
N LEU A 731 -37.66 29.56 20.22
CA LEU A 731 -37.61 30.72 19.31
C LEU A 731 -36.18 31.02 18.81
N LEU A 732 -35.14 30.61 19.55
CA LEU A 732 -33.74 30.87 19.21
C LEU A 732 -33.10 29.72 18.41
N ALA A 733 -33.57 28.48 18.60
CA ALA A 733 -33.19 27.34 17.77
C ALA A 733 -33.55 27.54 16.28
N THR A 734 -34.66 28.22 15.98
CA THR A 734 -35.08 28.58 14.61
C THR A 734 -34.21 29.65 13.95
N LEU A 735 -33.41 30.39 14.72
CA LEU A 735 -32.49 31.43 14.22
C LEU A 735 -31.03 30.95 14.06
N GLY A 736 -30.75 29.67 14.36
CA GLY A 736 -29.45 29.05 14.08
C GLY A 736 -28.26 29.57 14.90
N LYS A 737 -28.50 30.27 16.02
CA LYS A 737 -27.50 30.69 17.00
C LYS A 737 -27.51 29.76 18.21
N THR A 738 -26.36 29.16 18.52
CA THR A 738 -26.14 28.39 19.76
C THR A 738 -26.07 29.33 20.96
N THR A 739 -26.93 29.14 21.95
CA THR A 739 -26.89 29.81 23.27
C THR A 739 -26.36 28.86 24.34
N LYS A 740 -25.98 29.39 25.53
CA LYS A 740 -25.59 28.57 26.70
C LYS A 740 -26.65 27.50 27.05
N GLU A 741 -27.94 27.85 26.99
CA GLU A 741 -29.07 26.94 27.26
C GLU A 741 -29.18 25.80 26.21
N SER A 742 -28.86 26.06 24.93
CA SER A 742 -28.82 25.00 23.91
C SER A 742 -27.62 24.05 24.07
N GLY A 743 -26.58 24.49 24.77
CA GLY A 743 -25.32 23.75 24.98
C GLY A 743 -25.43 22.59 25.95
N ILE A 744 -26.06 22.80 27.11
CA ILE A 744 -26.17 21.78 28.16
C ILE A 744 -27.04 20.59 27.72
N LEU A 745 -28.11 20.83 26.95
CA LEU A 745 -29.01 19.78 26.49
C LEU A 745 -28.31 18.77 25.57
N SER A 746 -27.43 19.24 24.68
CA SER A 746 -26.65 18.34 23.81
C SER A 746 -25.61 17.55 24.59
N LEU A 747 -25.02 18.13 25.65
CA LEU A 747 -24.11 17.39 26.54
C LEU A 747 -24.83 16.26 27.26
N TRP A 748 -26.07 16.48 27.72
CA TRP A 748 -26.93 15.42 28.24
C TRP A 748 -27.18 14.32 27.20
N ALA A 749 -27.42 14.66 25.93
CA ALA A 749 -27.60 13.67 24.87
C ALA A 749 -26.32 12.84 24.63
N VAL A 750 -25.14 13.46 24.67
CA VAL A 750 -23.85 12.75 24.58
C VAL A 750 -23.65 11.83 25.77
N ALA A 751 -23.87 12.32 27.00
CA ALA A 751 -23.74 11.51 28.21
C ALA A 751 -24.68 10.30 28.17
N ALA A 752 -25.95 10.52 27.85
CA ALA A 752 -26.98 9.50 27.75
C ALA A 752 -26.59 8.38 26.76
N ARG A 753 -26.17 8.76 25.53
CA ARG A 753 -25.77 7.78 24.50
C ARG A 753 -24.41 7.13 24.76
N THR A 754 -23.54 7.75 25.56
CA THR A 754 -22.26 7.17 25.98
C THR A 754 -22.47 6.07 27.02
N PHE A 755 -23.21 6.36 28.09
CA PHE A 755 -23.32 5.46 29.25
C PHE A 755 -24.44 4.44 29.13
N TYR A 756 -25.46 4.71 28.31
CA TYR A 756 -26.54 3.78 28.04
C TYR A 756 -26.81 3.70 26.52
N PRO A 757 -25.89 3.08 25.76
CA PRO A 757 -25.90 3.11 24.30
C PRO A 757 -27.14 2.48 23.66
N ASP A 758 -27.87 1.63 24.37
CA ASP A 758 -29.08 0.92 23.91
C ASP A 758 -30.39 1.51 24.41
N HIS A 759 -30.34 2.49 25.33
CA HIS A 759 -31.55 3.01 25.96
C HIS A 759 -32.31 3.99 25.05
N THR A 760 -33.63 4.02 25.28
CA THR A 760 -34.55 5.02 24.75
C THR A 760 -34.89 6.02 25.85
N PHE A 761 -34.81 7.31 25.53
CA PHE A 761 -34.92 8.43 26.47
C PHE A 761 -36.08 9.34 26.06
N SER A 762 -37.24 9.13 26.68
CA SER A 762 -38.48 9.87 26.38
C SER A 762 -38.37 11.36 26.74
N GLU A 763 -37.45 11.71 27.63
CA GLU A 763 -37.19 13.09 28.06
C GLU A 763 -36.76 13.99 26.90
N PHE A 764 -36.07 13.45 25.89
CA PHE A 764 -35.67 14.22 24.70
C PHE A 764 -36.81 14.43 23.70
N GLU A 765 -37.93 13.70 23.78
CA GLU A 765 -39.04 13.81 22.82
C GLU A 765 -39.71 15.18 22.82
N ASN A 766 -39.63 15.91 23.93
CA ASN A 766 -40.22 17.23 24.09
C ASN A 766 -39.24 18.38 23.79
N THR A 767 -38.06 18.05 23.25
CA THR A 767 -36.97 19.00 22.98
C THR A 767 -36.75 19.22 21.48
N TYR A 768 -35.91 20.20 21.12
CA TYR A 768 -35.52 20.42 19.73
C TYR A 768 -34.66 19.29 19.14
N LEU A 769 -34.13 18.40 20.00
CA LEU A 769 -33.29 17.26 19.60
C LEU A 769 -34.10 16.01 19.23
N LYS A 770 -35.44 16.02 19.33
CA LYS A 770 -36.31 14.86 19.07
C LYS A 770 -35.97 14.11 17.78
N GLN A 771 -35.70 14.84 16.70
CA GLN A 771 -35.46 14.27 15.36
C GLN A 771 -33.98 14.02 15.07
N VAL A 772 -33.08 14.33 16.02
CA VAL A 772 -31.65 14.15 15.84
C VAL A 772 -31.29 12.67 16.07
N PRO A 773 -30.60 12.01 15.13
CA PRO A 773 -30.25 10.59 15.25
C PRO A 773 -29.40 10.34 16.50
N PHE A 774 -29.51 9.17 17.11
CA PHE A 774 -28.82 8.79 18.35
C PHE A 774 -29.20 9.56 19.62
N VAL A 775 -30.14 10.50 19.59
CA VAL A 775 -30.56 11.22 20.81
C VAL A 775 -31.63 10.43 21.56
N VAL A 776 -32.86 10.37 21.03
CA VAL A 776 -34.00 9.70 21.71
C VAL A 776 -33.75 8.19 21.84
N SER A 777 -33.24 7.54 20.80
CA SER A 777 -32.99 6.10 20.75
C SER A 777 -31.73 5.79 19.94
N PRO A 778 -31.15 4.57 20.02
CA PRO A 778 -30.09 4.15 19.12
C PRO A 778 -30.56 4.30 17.66
N PHE A 779 -29.66 4.67 16.75
CA PHE A 779 -30.04 4.76 15.35
C PHE A 779 -30.29 3.37 14.76
N GLN A 780 -31.49 3.15 14.25
CA GLN A 780 -31.91 1.91 13.59
C GLN A 780 -32.24 2.21 12.13
N THR A 781 -31.85 1.30 11.24
CA THR A 781 -32.15 1.36 9.80
C THR A 781 -32.25 -0.05 9.24
N GLU A 782 -33.08 -0.23 8.22
CA GLU A 782 -33.21 -1.52 7.54
C GLU A 782 -32.15 -1.64 6.44
N PHE A 783 -31.44 -2.76 6.42
CA PHE A 783 -30.48 -3.09 5.39
C PHE A 783 -31.13 -3.96 4.31
N SER A 784 -30.79 -3.69 3.06
CA SER A 784 -31.23 -4.48 1.91
C SER A 784 -30.13 -4.51 0.84
N PHE A 785 -30.30 -5.37 -0.17
CA PHE A 785 -29.38 -5.45 -1.30
C PHE A 785 -30.10 -5.09 -2.60
N LYS A 786 -29.46 -4.26 -3.43
CA LYS A 786 -29.99 -3.84 -4.73
C LYS A 786 -29.04 -4.26 -5.85
N GLU A 787 -29.58 -5.01 -6.81
CA GLU A 787 -28.84 -5.38 -8.02
C GLU A 787 -28.60 -4.14 -8.91
N LYS A 788 -27.41 -4.07 -9.49
CA LYS A 788 -26.93 -3.01 -10.38
C LYS A 788 -26.13 -3.58 -11.53
N TRP A 789 -26.06 -2.83 -12.62
CA TRP A 789 -25.28 -3.13 -13.81
C TRP A 789 -25.03 -1.85 -14.60
N ASN A 790 -24.01 -1.86 -15.45
CA ASN A 790 -23.79 -0.81 -16.44
C ASN A 790 -24.41 -1.24 -17.77
N GLU A 791 -25.01 -0.31 -18.49
CA GLU A 791 -25.47 -0.49 -19.87
C GLU A 791 -24.76 0.50 -20.78
N TRP A 792 -24.27 0.04 -21.92
CA TRP A 792 -23.71 0.90 -22.95
C TRP A 792 -24.11 0.38 -24.34
N ASN A 793 -24.08 1.27 -25.33
CA ASN A 793 -24.22 0.85 -26.72
C ASN A 793 -22.83 0.46 -27.23
N ASN A 794 -22.67 -0.77 -27.69
CA ASN A 794 -21.45 -1.19 -28.36
C ASN A 794 -21.30 -0.39 -29.65
N TYR A 795 -20.20 0.36 -29.78
CA TYR A 795 -19.95 1.25 -30.91
C TYR A 795 -19.80 0.52 -32.25
N LYS A 796 -19.46 -0.78 -32.22
CA LYS A 796 -19.30 -1.62 -33.41
C LYS A 796 -20.60 -2.29 -33.84
N THR A 797 -21.40 -2.79 -32.90
CA THR A 797 -22.63 -3.53 -33.22
C THR A 797 -23.89 -2.66 -33.16
N HIS A 798 -23.80 -1.48 -32.54
CA HIS A 798 -24.93 -0.62 -32.18
C HIS A 798 -25.95 -1.29 -31.24
N GLU A 799 -25.61 -2.44 -30.65
CA GLU A 799 -26.46 -3.14 -29.70
C GLU A 799 -26.20 -2.65 -28.28
N LYS A 800 -27.24 -2.73 -27.43
CA LYS A 800 -27.10 -2.49 -25.99
C LYS A 800 -26.43 -3.69 -25.35
N GLU A 801 -25.24 -3.47 -24.79
CA GLU A 801 -24.53 -4.43 -23.97
C GLU A 801 -24.67 -4.07 -22.49
N ARG A 802 -24.61 -5.10 -21.64
CA ARG A 802 -24.74 -4.99 -20.19
C ARG A 802 -23.52 -5.64 -19.53
N SER A 803 -22.95 -4.97 -18.52
CA SER A 803 -21.92 -5.59 -17.67
C SER A 803 -22.51 -6.76 -16.87
N PRO A 804 -21.67 -7.66 -16.34
CA PRO A 804 -22.08 -8.49 -15.20
C PRO A 804 -22.72 -7.61 -14.13
N SER A 805 -23.79 -8.10 -13.50
CA SER A 805 -24.42 -7.37 -12.40
C SER A 805 -23.62 -7.52 -11.10
N TRP A 806 -23.77 -6.52 -10.23
CA TRP A 806 -23.28 -6.53 -8.85
C TRP A 806 -24.42 -6.16 -7.90
N TYR A 807 -24.23 -6.39 -6.61
CA TYR A 807 -25.21 -6.06 -5.58
C TYR A 807 -24.64 -5.03 -4.62
N GLU A 808 -25.46 -4.04 -4.28
CA GLU A 808 -25.09 -2.94 -3.39
C GLU A 808 -25.89 -3.02 -2.10
N LEU A 809 -25.21 -2.90 -0.95
CA LEU A 809 -25.83 -2.71 0.35
C LEU A 809 -26.55 -1.35 0.37
N ARG A 810 -27.82 -1.34 0.79
CA ARG A 810 -28.69 -0.16 0.85
C ARG A 810 -29.36 -0.04 2.22
N PHE A 811 -29.34 1.17 2.74
CA PHE A 811 -30.04 1.58 3.95
C PHE A 811 -30.33 3.09 3.87
N GLU A 812 -31.33 3.56 4.59
CA GLU A 812 -31.73 4.97 4.58
C GLU A 812 -31.09 5.73 5.75
N LEU A 813 -30.65 6.96 5.45
CA LEU A 813 -30.14 7.93 6.43
C LEU A 813 -31.07 9.14 6.46
N PRO A 814 -31.23 9.80 7.64
CA PRO A 814 -32.15 10.93 7.77
C PRO A 814 -31.67 12.15 6.97
N GLN A 815 -32.56 13.12 6.73
CA GLN A 815 -32.15 14.39 6.12
C GLN A 815 -31.18 15.14 7.04
N TYR A 816 -30.33 15.99 6.45
CA TYR A 816 -29.39 16.79 7.22
C TYR A 816 -30.14 17.73 8.19
N ILE A 817 -29.84 17.61 9.48
CA ILE A 817 -30.29 18.50 10.53
C ILE A 817 -29.05 19.23 11.04
N LYS A 818 -29.10 20.58 11.08
CA LYS A 818 -28.00 21.37 11.64
C LYS A 818 -27.89 21.09 13.14
N THR A 819 -26.83 20.41 13.54
CA THR A 819 -26.53 20.06 14.93
C THR A 819 -25.30 20.81 15.44
N PRO A 820 -25.19 21.07 16.75
CA PRO A 820 -23.94 21.54 17.33
C PRO A 820 -22.80 20.55 17.09
N ASN A 821 -21.57 21.04 16.91
CA ASN A 821 -20.38 20.22 16.63
C ASN A 821 -19.98 19.28 17.79
N TYR A 822 -20.61 19.39 18.96
CA TYR A 822 -20.40 18.54 20.12
C TYR A 822 -21.47 17.45 20.32
N LEU A 823 -22.45 17.30 19.40
CA LEU A 823 -23.32 16.11 19.35
C LEU A 823 -22.65 14.93 18.65
N LEU A 824 -21.57 14.40 19.26
CA LEU A 824 -20.61 13.49 18.64
C LEU A 824 -21.24 12.33 17.84
N TYR A 825 -22.24 11.66 18.40
CA TYR A 825 -22.90 10.49 17.78
C TYR A 825 -23.78 10.82 16.57
N SER A 826 -24.16 12.09 16.39
CA SER A 826 -25.16 12.50 15.38
C SER A 826 -24.55 13.30 14.23
N LEU A 827 -23.31 13.80 14.37
CA LEU A 827 -22.69 14.79 13.47
C LEU A 827 -22.68 14.41 11.99
N ASP A 828 -22.58 13.11 11.75
CA ASP A 828 -22.29 12.53 10.45
C ASP A 828 -23.39 11.56 9.98
N ILE A 829 -24.50 11.47 10.72
CA ILE A 829 -25.59 10.53 10.45
C ILE A 829 -26.70 11.24 9.68
N TYR A 830 -26.48 11.40 8.38
CA TYR A 830 -27.45 12.02 7.47
C TYR A 830 -27.20 11.59 6.02
N LYS A 831 -28.19 11.81 5.16
CA LYS A 831 -28.14 11.51 3.73
C LYS A 831 -27.08 12.36 3.03
N ARG A 832 -26.09 11.70 2.42
CA ARG A 832 -24.96 12.35 1.72
C ARG A 832 -25.10 12.20 0.21
N SER A 833 -24.50 13.12 -0.55
CA SER A 833 -24.24 12.89 -1.97
C SER A 833 -23.27 11.72 -2.14
N ASN A 834 -23.39 10.97 -3.23
CA ASN A 834 -22.41 9.95 -3.60
C ASN A 834 -21.10 10.61 -4.06
N SER A 835 -20.29 11.07 -3.11
CA SER A 835 -19.00 11.74 -3.32
C SER A 835 -17.94 11.10 -2.44
N TRP A 836 -16.74 10.94 -3.00
CA TRP A 836 -15.56 10.43 -2.30
C TRP A 836 -15.13 11.31 -1.12
N ASP A 837 -15.57 12.58 -1.06
CA ASP A 837 -15.32 13.51 0.04
C ASP A 837 -15.90 13.05 1.40
N TYR A 838 -16.83 12.08 1.36
CA TYR A 838 -17.51 11.51 2.53
C TYR A 838 -16.95 10.16 2.97
N ASN A 839 -15.85 9.72 2.36
CA ASN A 839 -15.17 8.47 2.71
C ASN A 839 -14.12 8.71 3.81
N ILE A 840 -13.95 7.72 4.68
CA ILE A 840 -12.92 7.75 5.76
C ILE A 840 -11.52 7.51 5.16
N ASN A 841 -11.43 6.70 4.10
CA ASN A 841 -10.27 6.48 3.22
C ASN A 841 -8.98 5.93 3.86
N TYR A 842 -8.80 5.93 5.19
CA TYR A 842 -7.55 5.55 5.88
C TYR A 842 -7.79 5.03 7.30
N GLY A 843 -6.94 4.12 7.78
CA GLY A 843 -7.02 3.53 9.12
C GLY A 843 -6.85 4.55 10.26
N GLY A 844 -5.91 5.50 10.12
CA GLY A 844 -5.70 6.55 11.13
C GLY A 844 -6.91 7.48 11.33
N ASN A 845 -7.80 7.60 10.34
CA ASN A 845 -9.07 8.32 10.51
C ASN A 845 -10.08 7.51 11.33
N THR A 846 -10.09 6.18 11.18
CA THR A 846 -10.87 5.27 12.03
C THR A 846 -10.39 5.36 13.49
N PHE A 847 -9.08 5.33 13.72
CA PHE A 847 -8.51 5.49 15.07
C PHE A 847 -8.87 6.82 15.71
N TYR A 848 -8.73 7.91 14.95
CA TYR A 848 -9.10 9.24 15.43
C TYR A 848 -10.57 9.32 15.81
N TRP A 849 -11.48 8.88 14.93
CA TRP A 849 -12.91 8.88 15.27
C TRP A 849 -13.20 8.05 16.51
N HIS A 850 -12.72 6.81 16.55
CA HIS A 850 -12.96 5.92 17.68
C HIS A 850 -12.45 6.53 18.99
N SER A 851 -11.31 7.22 18.98
CA SER A 851 -10.77 7.91 20.16
C SER A 851 -11.70 8.98 20.73
N LEU A 852 -12.61 9.56 19.93
CA LEU A 852 -13.55 10.57 20.37
C LEU A 852 -14.80 9.97 21.03
N THR A 853 -15.17 8.74 20.65
CA THR A 853 -16.36 8.03 21.15
C THR A 853 -16.06 6.56 21.44
N PRO A 854 -15.10 6.24 22.32
CA PRO A 854 -14.59 4.88 22.47
C PRO A 854 -15.62 3.92 23.11
N GLN A 855 -16.54 4.44 23.93
CA GLN A 855 -17.56 3.62 24.62
C GLN A 855 -18.76 3.26 23.71
N ASN A 856 -18.95 3.95 22.60
CA ASN A 856 -20.04 3.68 21.67
C ASN A 856 -19.62 3.94 20.21
N PRO A 857 -19.26 2.89 19.46
CA PRO A 857 -18.74 3.00 18.10
C PRO A 857 -19.82 3.07 17.01
N ASP A 858 -21.12 3.02 17.35
CA ASP A 858 -22.19 2.81 16.37
C ASP A 858 -22.23 3.91 15.30
N ALA A 859 -21.96 5.17 15.65
CA ALA A 859 -21.91 6.27 14.68
C ALA A 859 -20.76 6.12 13.66
N LEU A 860 -19.58 5.67 14.12
CA LEU A 860 -18.45 5.33 13.26
C LEU A 860 -18.80 4.16 12.34
N VAL A 861 -19.40 3.10 12.89
CA VAL A 861 -19.78 1.90 12.14
C VAL A 861 -20.82 2.22 11.07
N MET A 862 -21.83 3.04 11.36
CA MET A 862 -22.80 3.49 10.36
C MET A 862 -22.13 4.27 9.21
N THR A 863 -21.11 5.07 9.54
CA THR A 863 -20.33 5.78 8.51
C THR A 863 -19.47 4.82 7.69
N LEU A 864 -18.85 3.82 8.31
CA LEU A 864 -18.07 2.79 7.62
C LEU A 864 -18.96 1.90 6.74
N LEU A 865 -20.17 1.55 7.18
CA LEU A 865 -21.16 0.82 6.38
C LEU A 865 -21.53 1.58 5.10
N ASN A 866 -21.58 2.91 5.16
CA ASN A 866 -21.78 3.76 3.98
C ASN A 866 -20.58 3.74 3.01
N ASN A 867 -19.36 3.44 3.48
CA ASN A 867 -18.18 3.22 2.62
C ASN A 867 -18.13 1.76 2.09
N CYS A 868 -18.94 0.87 2.66
CA CYS A 868 -19.02 -0.57 2.35
C CYS A 868 -20.19 -0.94 1.42
N VAL A 869 -20.72 0.00 0.63
CA VAL A 869 -21.84 -0.25 -0.29
C VAL A 869 -21.56 -1.43 -1.24
N VAL A 870 -20.33 -1.60 -1.71
CA VAL A 870 -19.85 -2.74 -2.52
C VAL A 870 -18.65 -3.39 -1.85
N PRO A 871 -18.31 -4.67 -2.13
CA PRO A 871 -17.15 -5.35 -1.54
C PRO A 871 -15.81 -4.99 -2.18
N ASP A 872 -15.80 -4.26 -3.30
CA ASP A 872 -14.60 -4.00 -4.10
C ASP A 872 -13.86 -2.73 -3.65
N GLY A 873 -12.57 -2.62 -4.00
CA GLY A 873 -11.71 -1.49 -3.61
C GLY A 873 -10.78 -1.77 -2.41
N SER A 874 -9.89 -0.83 -2.11
CA SER A 874 -8.84 -1.01 -1.08
C SER A 874 -9.34 -0.91 0.37
N LYS A 875 -10.26 0.00 0.65
CA LYS A 875 -10.90 0.26 1.96
C LYS A 875 -9.97 0.14 3.19
N PRO A 876 -8.83 0.84 3.24
CA PRO A 876 -7.89 0.76 4.36
C PRO A 876 -8.48 1.21 5.71
N GLU A 877 -9.55 2.00 5.72
CA GLU A 877 -10.32 2.34 6.93
C GLU A 877 -10.88 1.12 7.66
N LEU A 878 -11.16 0.02 6.93
CA LEU A 878 -11.62 -1.23 7.52
C LEU A 878 -10.51 -1.99 8.24
N LYS A 879 -9.23 -1.79 7.87
CA LYS A 879 -8.11 -2.32 8.66
C LYS A 879 -8.07 -1.64 10.03
N GLY A 880 -8.26 -0.32 10.06
CA GLY A 880 -8.39 0.42 11.31
C GLY A 880 -9.59 -0.04 12.15
N PHE A 881 -10.70 -0.41 11.51
CA PHE A 881 -11.86 -0.97 12.21
C PHE A 881 -11.58 -2.36 12.82
N LEU A 882 -10.91 -3.25 12.09
CA LEU A 882 -10.53 -4.58 12.58
C LEU A 882 -9.53 -4.53 13.74
N ASP A 883 -8.64 -3.53 13.75
CA ASP A 883 -7.76 -3.24 14.90
C ASP A 883 -8.57 -2.76 16.11
N VAL A 884 -9.46 -1.78 15.90
CA VAL A 884 -10.37 -1.29 16.95
C VAL A 884 -11.26 -2.40 17.51
N LEU A 885 -11.69 -3.36 16.69
CA LEU A 885 -12.50 -4.50 17.13
C LEU A 885 -11.81 -5.39 18.18
N ASN A 886 -10.48 -5.43 18.17
CA ASN A 886 -9.70 -6.23 19.13
C ASN A 886 -9.47 -5.52 20.47
N ARG A 887 -9.89 -4.25 20.59
CA ARG A 887 -9.68 -3.45 21.80
C ARG A 887 -10.64 -3.88 22.92
N PRO A 888 -10.20 -3.90 24.18
CA PRO A 888 -11.02 -4.38 25.30
C PRO A 888 -12.37 -3.68 25.51
N GLU A 889 -12.44 -2.40 25.15
CA GLU A 889 -13.62 -1.56 25.25
C GLU A 889 -14.66 -1.77 24.14
N MET A 890 -14.34 -2.57 23.12
CA MET A 890 -15.20 -2.69 21.96
C MET A 890 -16.52 -3.36 22.33
N ARG A 891 -17.62 -2.72 21.93
CA ARG A 891 -18.99 -3.24 22.06
C ARG A 891 -19.49 -3.79 20.73
N PHE A 892 -20.09 -4.98 20.76
CA PHE A 892 -20.67 -5.63 19.58
C PHE A 892 -22.17 -5.36 19.45
N SER A 893 -22.53 -4.26 18.79
CA SER A 893 -23.91 -4.04 18.32
C SER A 893 -24.20 -4.82 17.04
N ASP A 894 -25.47 -4.92 16.66
CA ASP A 894 -25.89 -5.54 15.39
C ASP A 894 -25.21 -4.92 14.17
N ASN A 895 -25.00 -3.60 14.18
CA ASN A 895 -24.32 -2.88 13.10
C ASN A 895 -22.82 -3.21 13.06
N VAL A 896 -22.19 -3.37 14.24
CA VAL A 896 -20.78 -3.77 14.35
C VAL A 896 -20.59 -5.17 13.78
N LEU A 897 -21.44 -6.12 14.18
CA LEU A 897 -21.40 -7.49 13.66
C LEU A 897 -21.67 -7.55 12.16
N LEU A 898 -22.58 -6.71 11.65
CA LEU A 898 -22.84 -6.62 10.22
C LEU A 898 -21.60 -6.12 9.46
N LEU A 899 -21.00 -5.00 9.88
CA LEU A 899 -19.79 -4.48 9.24
C LEU A 899 -18.63 -5.49 9.31
N PHE A 900 -18.50 -6.19 10.44
CA PHE A 900 -17.50 -7.24 10.60
C PHE A 900 -17.74 -8.41 9.64
N ALA A 901 -18.97 -8.89 9.49
CA ALA A 901 -19.32 -9.92 8.52
C ALA A 901 -19.03 -9.49 7.08
N LEU A 902 -19.31 -8.23 6.72
CA LEU A 902 -18.99 -7.68 5.39
C LEU A 902 -17.48 -7.63 5.12
N CYS A 903 -16.62 -7.58 6.15
CA CYS A 903 -15.15 -7.63 5.98
C CYS A 903 -14.69 -8.94 5.32
N PHE A 904 -15.40 -10.05 5.56
CA PHE A 904 -15.08 -11.36 4.96
C PHE A 904 -15.39 -11.46 3.46
N PHE A 905 -16.14 -10.51 2.90
CA PHE A 905 -16.49 -10.48 1.46
C PHE A 905 -15.63 -9.52 0.64
N GLN A 906 -14.83 -8.68 1.30
CA GLN A 906 -14.04 -7.63 0.67
C GLN A 906 -13.06 -8.20 -0.36
N GLU A 907 -12.77 -7.47 -1.43
CA GLU A 907 -11.88 -7.92 -2.52
C GLU A 907 -10.44 -8.17 -2.07
N LYS A 908 -9.94 -7.34 -1.16
CA LYS A 908 -8.55 -7.38 -0.67
C LYS A 908 -8.31 -8.56 0.27
N LYS A 909 -7.37 -9.44 -0.11
CA LYS A 909 -7.07 -10.69 0.62
C LYS A 909 -6.47 -10.40 2.00
N ASP A 910 -5.54 -9.45 2.08
CA ASP A 910 -4.91 -9.02 3.33
C ASP A 910 -5.94 -8.50 4.35
N LEU A 911 -6.95 -7.75 3.90
CA LEU A 911 -8.05 -7.31 4.77
C LEU A 911 -8.87 -8.50 5.30
N ARG A 912 -9.16 -9.50 4.45
CA ARG A 912 -9.88 -10.71 4.88
C ARG A 912 -9.08 -11.57 5.85
N LEU A 913 -7.76 -11.68 5.64
CA LEU A 913 -6.88 -12.39 6.58
C LEU A 913 -6.87 -11.72 7.95
N LEU A 914 -6.78 -10.39 7.99
CA LEU A 914 -6.90 -9.64 9.24
C LEU A 914 -8.27 -9.87 9.90
N ALA A 915 -9.36 -9.95 9.14
CA ALA A 915 -10.68 -10.23 9.68
C ALA A 915 -10.76 -11.65 10.30
N SER A 916 -10.14 -12.64 9.66
CA SER A 916 -10.00 -13.99 10.20
C SER A 916 -9.19 -14.00 11.51
N GLU A 917 -8.04 -13.31 11.56
CA GLU A 917 -7.21 -13.21 12.76
C GLU A 917 -7.95 -12.50 13.92
N THR A 918 -8.66 -11.40 13.62
CA THR A 918 -9.53 -10.73 14.59
C THR A 918 -10.60 -11.69 15.12
N LEU A 919 -11.26 -12.48 14.25
CA LEU A 919 -12.27 -13.45 14.68
C LEU A 919 -11.68 -14.54 15.58
N MET A 920 -10.48 -15.06 15.25
CA MET A 920 -9.75 -16.02 16.09
C MET A 920 -9.51 -15.46 17.49
N ASN A 921 -8.97 -14.25 17.57
CA ASN A 921 -8.68 -13.60 18.85
C ASN A 921 -9.96 -13.35 19.68
N LEU A 922 -11.06 -12.94 19.03
CA LEU A 922 -12.34 -12.74 19.71
C LEU A 922 -12.97 -14.06 20.21
N ILE A 923 -12.76 -15.17 19.49
CA ILE A 923 -13.18 -16.51 19.92
C ILE A 923 -12.34 -16.99 21.09
N GLU A 924 -11.02 -16.85 21.03
CA GLU A 924 -10.12 -17.22 22.13
C GLU A 924 -10.48 -16.47 23.43
N LYS A 925 -10.85 -15.19 23.30
CA LYS A 925 -11.34 -14.36 24.42
C LYS A 925 -12.81 -14.59 24.79
N GLN A 926 -13.57 -15.37 24.00
CA GLN A 926 -15.00 -15.60 24.19
C GLN A 926 -15.87 -14.32 24.21
N THR A 927 -15.44 -13.29 23.49
CA THR A 927 -16.05 -11.94 23.50
C THR A 927 -16.99 -11.66 22.33
N ILE A 928 -17.19 -12.61 21.40
CA ILE A 928 -18.07 -12.44 20.24
C ILE A 928 -19.26 -13.41 20.26
N ASP A 929 -20.45 -12.89 19.99
CA ASP A 929 -21.63 -13.72 19.75
C ASP A 929 -21.55 -14.32 18.34
N ILE A 930 -21.10 -15.58 18.26
CA ILE A 930 -20.84 -16.28 16.99
C ILE A 930 -22.12 -16.54 16.22
N GLU A 931 -23.23 -16.81 16.90
CA GLU A 931 -24.52 -17.05 16.26
C GLU A 931 -25.01 -15.78 15.56
N LYS A 932 -25.02 -14.63 16.26
CA LYS A 932 -25.39 -13.35 15.63
C LYS A 932 -24.44 -12.95 14.51
N PHE A 933 -23.14 -13.19 14.67
CA PHE A 933 -22.17 -12.96 13.59
C PHE A 933 -22.49 -13.83 12.35
N ALA A 934 -22.83 -15.10 12.56
CA ALA A 934 -23.22 -16.02 11.49
C ALA A 934 -24.52 -15.59 10.79
N GLU A 935 -25.51 -15.08 11.53
CA GLU A 935 -26.72 -14.48 10.95
C GLU A 935 -26.39 -13.32 10.00
N LYS A 936 -25.50 -12.40 10.42
CA LYS A 936 -25.10 -11.27 9.57
C LYS A 936 -24.29 -11.72 8.34
N ALA A 937 -23.47 -12.75 8.49
CA ALA A 937 -22.75 -13.35 7.36
C ALA A 937 -23.71 -14.05 6.38
N ALA A 938 -24.73 -14.75 6.87
CA ALA A 938 -25.78 -15.37 6.06
C ALA A 938 -26.59 -14.31 5.32
N PHE A 939 -26.98 -13.22 5.99
CA PHE A 939 -27.65 -12.07 5.38
C PHE A 939 -26.84 -11.50 4.19
N ALA A 940 -25.54 -11.29 4.37
CA ALA A 940 -24.66 -10.81 3.30
C ALA A 940 -24.50 -11.82 2.14
N ALA A 941 -24.46 -13.13 2.45
CA ALA A 941 -24.39 -14.19 1.45
C ALA A 941 -25.68 -14.31 0.62
N THR A 942 -26.85 -14.30 1.28
CA THR A 942 -28.19 -14.22 0.68
C THR A 942 -28.29 -13.03 -0.28
N GLY A 943 -27.80 -11.87 0.18
CA GLY A 943 -27.75 -10.63 -0.59
C GLY A 943 -26.77 -10.59 -1.77
N LYS A 944 -26.00 -11.67 -1.97
CA LYS A 944 -24.92 -11.75 -2.98
C LYS A 944 -23.95 -10.57 -2.91
N TYR A 945 -23.70 -10.06 -1.69
CA TYR A 945 -22.88 -8.86 -1.47
C TYR A 945 -21.50 -8.98 -2.10
N GLY A 946 -20.85 -10.14 -1.99
CA GLY A 946 -19.57 -10.42 -2.63
C GLY A 946 -19.39 -11.90 -2.95
N ALA A 947 -18.23 -12.25 -3.51
CA ALA A 947 -17.94 -13.63 -3.89
C ALA A 947 -17.97 -14.56 -2.66
N PHE A 948 -18.87 -15.55 -2.66
CA PHE A 948 -19.07 -16.49 -1.55
C PHE A 948 -17.78 -17.20 -1.09
N SER A 949 -16.91 -17.56 -2.03
CA SER A 949 -15.61 -18.15 -1.71
C SER A 949 -14.73 -17.29 -0.81
N ARG A 950 -14.87 -15.95 -0.85
CA ARG A 950 -14.11 -15.05 0.02
C ARG A 950 -14.50 -15.23 1.49
N LEU A 951 -15.80 -15.34 1.77
CA LEU A 951 -16.32 -15.67 3.09
C LEU A 951 -15.85 -17.07 3.51
N THR A 952 -16.05 -18.07 2.65
CA THR A 952 -15.65 -19.44 2.95
C THR A 952 -14.18 -19.53 3.32
N ASP A 953 -13.29 -18.90 2.54
CA ASP A 953 -11.85 -18.92 2.79
C ASP A 953 -11.47 -18.25 4.13
N GLY A 954 -12.16 -17.17 4.49
CA GLY A 954 -11.88 -16.48 5.76
C GLY A 954 -12.40 -17.23 6.99
N ILE A 955 -13.57 -17.85 6.91
CA ILE A 955 -14.18 -18.56 8.05
C ILE A 955 -13.50 -19.90 8.30
N ILE A 956 -13.14 -20.66 7.26
CA ILE A 956 -12.47 -21.95 7.45
C ILE A 956 -11.05 -21.82 7.99
N ALA A 957 -10.50 -20.59 8.07
CA ALA A 957 -9.24 -20.33 8.74
C ALA A 957 -9.30 -20.65 10.23
N LEU A 958 -10.50 -20.66 10.84
CA LEU A 958 -10.71 -21.06 12.24
C LEU A 958 -10.49 -22.55 12.49
N LYS A 959 -10.59 -23.36 11.43
CA LYS A 959 -10.56 -24.82 11.54
C LYS A 959 -9.18 -25.28 12.00
N ASP A 960 -9.16 -26.22 12.94
CA ASP A 960 -7.95 -26.89 13.44
C ASP A 960 -6.97 -25.97 14.19
N ILE A 961 -7.41 -24.79 14.64
CA ILE A 961 -6.61 -23.93 15.53
C ILE A 961 -6.58 -24.50 16.95
N SER A 962 -7.76 -24.74 17.53
CA SER A 962 -7.94 -25.37 18.84
C SER A 962 -9.36 -25.94 18.97
N PRO A 963 -9.64 -26.77 19.99
CA PRO A 963 -10.99 -27.33 20.20
C PRO A 963 -12.09 -26.25 20.29
N ILE A 964 -11.84 -25.15 21.03
CA ILE A 964 -12.79 -24.05 21.16
C ILE A 964 -13.06 -23.35 19.80
N HIS A 965 -12.06 -23.21 18.94
CA HIS A 965 -12.26 -22.64 17.59
C HIS A 965 -13.08 -23.56 16.68
N ASN A 966 -12.86 -24.88 16.74
CA ASN A 966 -13.69 -25.84 16.01
C ASN A 966 -15.14 -25.83 16.51
N SER A 967 -15.34 -25.65 17.82
CA SER A 967 -16.66 -25.49 18.43
C SER A 967 -17.38 -24.21 17.99
N ALA A 968 -16.68 -23.07 18.01
CA ALA A 968 -17.20 -21.80 17.47
C ALA A 968 -17.50 -21.90 15.97
N LEU A 969 -16.61 -22.52 15.19
CA LEU A 969 -16.83 -22.74 13.75
C LEU A 969 -18.05 -23.64 13.48
N LEU A 970 -18.31 -24.64 14.33
CA LEU A 970 -19.52 -25.46 14.26
C LEU A 970 -20.77 -24.63 14.54
N GLN A 971 -20.78 -23.83 15.61
CA GLN A 971 -21.89 -22.90 15.90
C GLN A 971 -22.14 -21.95 14.73
N PHE A 972 -21.07 -21.38 14.17
CA PHE A 972 -21.15 -20.54 12.98
C PHE A 972 -21.85 -21.27 11.83
N PHE A 973 -21.40 -22.49 11.48
CA PHE A 973 -22.01 -23.23 10.38
C PHE A 973 -23.48 -23.56 10.62
N ASN A 974 -23.82 -23.97 11.84
CA ASN A 974 -25.19 -24.31 12.19
C ASN A 974 -26.14 -23.12 11.99
N THR A 975 -25.77 -21.95 12.53
CA THR A 975 -26.58 -20.74 12.40
C THR A 975 -26.54 -20.19 10.98
N PHE A 976 -25.38 -20.20 10.33
CA PHE A 976 -25.24 -19.71 8.95
C PHE A 976 -26.14 -20.47 7.98
N PHE A 977 -26.14 -21.82 8.01
CA PHE A 977 -26.99 -22.60 7.12
C PHE A 977 -28.48 -22.52 7.48
N ALA A 978 -28.82 -22.35 8.76
CA ALA A 978 -30.19 -22.13 9.18
C ALA A 978 -30.77 -20.80 8.67
N CYS A 979 -29.93 -19.76 8.56
CA CYS A 979 -30.34 -18.41 8.12
C CYS A 979 -30.07 -18.12 6.64
N LEU A 980 -29.38 -19.01 5.91
CA LEU A 980 -29.05 -18.80 4.51
C LEU A 980 -30.27 -19.03 3.63
N GLU A 981 -30.73 -17.97 2.96
CA GLU A 981 -31.82 -18.04 1.99
C GLU A 981 -31.25 -18.16 0.57
N VAL A 982 -31.66 -19.19 -0.16
CA VAL A 982 -31.19 -19.45 -1.53
C VAL A 982 -32.41 -19.56 -2.46
N SER A 983 -32.54 -18.62 -3.40
CA SER A 983 -33.75 -18.51 -4.22
C SER A 983 -33.85 -19.55 -5.35
N GLU A 984 -32.73 -19.89 -6.02
CA GLU A 984 -32.73 -20.81 -7.18
C GLU A 984 -31.48 -21.67 -7.29
N LYS A 985 -30.29 -21.09 -7.09
CA LYS A 985 -29.01 -21.77 -7.29
C LYS A 985 -28.05 -21.47 -6.16
N LEU A 986 -27.42 -22.52 -5.64
CA LEU A 986 -26.36 -22.41 -4.64
C LEU A 986 -25.19 -21.55 -5.15
N PRO A 987 -24.53 -20.77 -4.28
CA PRO A 987 -23.37 -19.97 -4.63
C PRO A 987 -22.26 -20.79 -5.31
N THR A 988 -21.46 -20.13 -6.15
CA THR A 988 -20.26 -20.75 -6.71
C THR A 988 -19.31 -21.14 -5.57
N ASN A 989 -18.69 -22.32 -5.66
CA ASN A 989 -17.82 -22.92 -4.63
C ASN A 989 -18.52 -23.28 -3.30
N PHE A 990 -19.86 -23.34 -3.25
CA PHE A 990 -20.60 -23.73 -2.04
C PHE A 990 -20.15 -25.08 -1.46
N LYS A 991 -19.81 -26.05 -2.32
CA LYS A 991 -19.27 -27.37 -1.92
C LYS A 991 -18.13 -27.28 -0.93
N LYS A 992 -17.23 -26.30 -1.09
CA LYS A 992 -16.07 -26.13 -0.20
C LYS A 992 -16.50 -25.87 1.25
N MET A 993 -17.54 -25.07 1.45
CA MET A 993 -18.06 -24.77 2.79
C MET A 993 -18.67 -26.02 3.42
N VAL A 994 -19.43 -26.80 2.63
CA VAL A 994 -20.03 -28.07 3.07
C VAL A 994 -18.97 -29.13 3.41
N GLU A 995 -17.89 -29.25 2.62
CA GLU A 995 -16.77 -30.15 2.92
C GLU A 995 -16.15 -29.84 4.28
N ASN A 996 -15.98 -28.55 4.61
CA ASN A 996 -15.42 -28.14 5.89
C ASN A 996 -16.42 -28.32 7.04
N TYR A 997 -17.72 -28.13 6.80
CA TYR A 997 -18.74 -28.42 7.81
C TYR A 997 -18.77 -29.92 8.19
N VAL A 998 -18.71 -30.82 7.20
CA VAL A 998 -18.61 -32.27 7.45
C VAL A 998 -17.36 -32.62 8.25
N ASP A 999 -16.22 -32.03 7.88
CA ASP A 999 -14.96 -32.25 8.60
C ASP A 999 -15.06 -31.80 10.07
N VAL A 1000 -15.64 -30.62 10.32
CA VAL A 1000 -15.84 -30.11 11.69
C VAL A 1000 -16.81 -30.99 12.48
N LEU A 1001 -17.95 -31.42 11.91
CA LEU A 1001 -18.90 -32.32 12.58
C LEU A 1001 -18.23 -33.61 13.07
N ILE A 1002 -17.40 -34.21 12.21
CA ILE A 1002 -16.67 -35.45 12.53
C ILE A 1002 -15.66 -35.18 13.66
N LYS A 1003 -14.92 -34.08 13.59
CA LYS A 1003 -13.89 -33.72 14.59
C LYS A 1003 -14.48 -33.36 15.95
N THR A 1004 -15.62 -32.67 15.97
CA THR A 1004 -16.30 -32.32 17.23
C THR A 1004 -17.17 -33.46 17.76
N ASN A 1005 -17.36 -34.54 16.98
CA ASN A 1005 -18.29 -35.63 17.26
C ASN A 1005 -19.71 -35.12 17.61
N GLN A 1006 -20.16 -34.08 16.91
CA GLN A 1006 -21.47 -33.44 17.11
C GLN A 1006 -22.42 -33.75 15.95
N LYS A 1007 -23.72 -33.60 16.20
CA LYS A 1007 -24.75 -33.75 15.17
C LYS A 1007 -25.19 -32.38 14.63
N PRO A 1008 -25.61 -32.30 13.36
CA PRO A 1008 -26.27 -31.10 12.83
C PRO A 1008 -27.52 -30.71 13.62
N SER A 1009 -27.83 -29.42 13.70
CA SER A 1009 -29.11 -28.95 14.22
C SER A 1009 -30.27 -29.30 13.28
N GLU A 1010 -31.50 -29.34 13.80
CA GLU A 1010 -32.70 -29.66 13.01
C GLU A 1010 -32.91 -28.69 11.84
N SER A 1011 -32.63 -27.40 12.05
CA SER A 1011 -32.74 -26.37 11.01
C SER A 1011 -31.74 -26.59 9.87
N VAL A 1012 -30.52 -27.05 10.18
CA VAL A 1012 -29.50 -27.38 9.18
C VAL A 1012 -29.86 -28.64 8.40
N ILE A 1013 -30.43 -29.65 9.07
CA ILE A 1013 -30.97 -30.85 8.42
C ILE A 1013 -32.05 -30.44 7.41
N ALA A 1014 -32.99 -29.58 7.82
CA ALA A 1014 -34.04 -29.08 6.95
C ALA A 1014 -33.50 -28.32 5.74
N PHE A 1015 -32.43 -27.51 5.92
CA PHE A 1015 -31.74 -26.84 4.82
C PHE A 1015 -31.14 -27.84 3.83
N PHE A 1016 -30.34 -28.81 4.30
CA PHE A 1016 -29.63 -29.74 3.41
C PHE A 1016 -30.56 -30.75 2.72
N GLU A 1017 -31.72 -31.06 3.31
CA GLU A 1017 -32.71 -31.93 2.65
C GLU A 1017 -33.27 -31.31 1.36
N GLN A 1018 -33.37 -29.99 1.29
CA GLN A 1018 -33.77 -29.29 0.05
C GLN A 1018 -32.77 -29.49 -1.10
N TRP A 1019 -31.51 -29.82 -0.77
CA TRP A 1019 -30.41 -29.93 -1.71
C TRP A 1019 -29.87 -31.36 -1.89
N LYS A 1020 -30.53 -32.38 -1.34
CA LYS A 1020 -30.06 -33.78 -1.34
C LYS A 1020 -29.79 -34.37 -2.73
N ASP A 1021 -30.52 -33.88 -3.74
CA ASP A 1021 -30.40 -34.32 -5.14
C ASP A 1021 -29.36 -33.51 -5.93
N ASN A 1022 -28.69 -32.53 -5.30
CA ASN A 1022 -27.60 -31.80 -5.94
C ASN A 1022 -26.42 -32.74 -6.21
N ALA A 1023 -26.14 -33.01 -7.48
CA ALA A 1023 -25.13 -33.97 -7.91
C ALA A 1023 -23.73 -33.70 -7.32
N SER A 1024 -23.37 -32.44 -7.08
CA SER A 1024 -22.06 -32.07 -6.54
C SER A 1024 -21.94 -32.22 -5.01
N LEU A 1025 -23.08 -32.26 -4.29
CA LEU A 1025 -23.15 -32.31 -2.83
C LEU A 1025 -23.69 -33.63 -2.29
N LYS A 1026 -24.30 -34.47 -3.12
CA LYS A 1026 -25.01 -35.70 -2.72
C LYS A 1026 -24.22 -36.58 -1.75
N SER A 1027 -22.91 -36.77 -1.97
CA SER A 1027 -22.08 -37.58 -1.07
C SER A 1027 -21.81 -36.92 0.29
N LEU A 1028 -21.73 -35.59 0.33
CA LEU A 1028 -21.51 -34.83 1.56
C LEU A 1028 -22.81 -34.71 2.36
N ILE A 1029 -23.92 -34.41 1.69
CA ILE A 1029 -25.24 -34.33 2.33
C ILE A 1029 -25.62 -35.69 2.95
N LYS A 1030 -25.32 -36.80 2.28
CA LYS A 1030 -25.52 -38.13 2.86
C LYS A 1030 -24.72 -38.35 4.16
N GLN A 1031 -23.56 -37.71 4.32
CA GLN A 1031 -22.79 -37.78 5.57
C GLN A 1031 -23.39 -36.89 6.65
N ILE A 1032 -23.96 -35.75 6.28
CA ILE A 1032 -24.63 -34.82 7.22
C ILE A 1032 -25.94 -35.41 7.74
N LEU A 1033 -26.72 -36.07 6.88
CA LEU A 1033 -28.04 -36.63 7.23
C LEU A 1033 -27.98 -38.00 7.91
N LYS A 1034 -26.79 -38.55 8.14
CA LYS A 1034 -26.59 -39.85 8.80
C LYS A 1034 -26.33 -39.64 10.28
#